data_AF-A0A3N5DJ29-F1
#
_entry.id   AF-A0A3N5DJ29-F1
#
_cell.length_a   1.000
_cell.length_b   1.000
_cell.length_c   1.000
_cell.angle_alpha   90.00
_cell.angle_beta   90.00
_cell.angle_gamma   90.00
#
_symmetry.space_group_name_H-M   'P 1'
#
loop_
_entity.id
_entity.type
_entity.pdbx_description
1 polymer ?
#
loop_
_entity_poly.entity_id
_entity_poly.type
_entity_poly.pdbx_seq_one_letter_code
_entity_poly.pdbx_strand_id
1 'polypeptide(L)'
;MLSVANVRSPSAAASYFAADNYYTGADADRSGTWVGKGAERLGLEGRVSTEQFDALLRGELPGGIQVGNAGQAHRPGTDLTFSLPKSWSLLALVGGDQRIIDAYRDAVIETLRWAEKNAAQTRMGSQAGYGKVATDNLTIGLFQHDTNRNQEPNLHFHAVVANVTQGSDGKWRALRNDKLWSFNTLLNSMTMARFRLAVEKMCYEAGPVGKHGNFEAASIAREQVMAFSTRREEVLDAVRQLGENTPKTRDIAVLDTRKSKAPVRDREGLLDAWRQKAEEVGIDLAGLIDASQMRAATKDIPSSKEASLLQRGIAKLREFAQRIKGDPADLLIPAHVLKQDAPTIAAAQAVASAVRHLSQREAAFPREGLLKAALDFGLPTTVDHIETRVNALVRSGALEPGKGEHKGWLASREALDLEGTILANVDQGRGAVSPILDRPDAAQRVQAVAALNHGISLNEGQENAASLVLSSRDRIVAIQGMAGAGKSSVMKPVAQLLREEGKQVLGLAVQNTLVQMLERDTGIRSMTIARFLAQWGRLLHEPGNATLLNEARTALGDHVLLLDEASMVSNEDKAKLVRLANLAEVHRLVLVGDKQQLGAVDAGKPFDLVQQAGIARAKMDVNLRGRDPVLRRAQAAAQEGRIDDALRALAPSTIEARGDSAIVAAEKWLSLSPADRDRTSIYASGRALRSAVNEAVQRGLKANGELGPRSGRLTVHSRVNVTHEELRYLRTYQPGMVLNFRSRDSTQKLSKGDYTVKTIDHARKQLVLEDRKGGLRKFNPARLRPGADDSRLSLFERKPLSIIGGDKIRWTDNDHKRGLFNADQARIVAIDAKGVLVETSGGKELRLSRGDPMLKRMDLAYALNAHMAQGLTSDRGIAVMDSRERNLANRQTFLVTVTRLRDGLTLIVDNAEKLGRAIKSNSGEKASALEVTQRLKAAAAKGLSQDKDVASASPASDKPELTKERVKPFEIGI
;
A
#
# COMPACT_ATOMS: atom_id res chain seq x y z
N MET A 1 -14.00 14.95 -7.32
CA MET A 1 -13.35 14.86 -5.99
C MET A 1 -14.44 14.88 -4.93
N LEU A 2 -14.35 14.03 -3.91
CA LEU A 2 -15.26 14.02 -2.78
C LEU A 2 -14.55 14.60 -1.54
N SER A 3 -15.11 15.65 -0.96
CA SER A 3 -14.72 16.15 0.37
C SER A 3 -15.76 15.79 1.41
N VAL A 4 -15.29 15.43 2.60
CA VAL A 4 -16.16 15.11 3.75
C VAL A 4 -15.92 16.12 4.84
N ALA A 5 -16.98 16.72 5.37
CA ALA A 5 -16.91 17.68 6.47
C ALA A 5 -18.05 17.46 7.46
N ASN A 6 -17.79 17.69 8.74
CA ASN A 6 -18.88 17.75 9.72
C ASN A 6 -19.59 19.11 9.59
N VAL A 7 -20.92 19.09 9.62
CA VAL A 7 -21.74 20.30 9.67
C VAL A 7 -21.57 20.95 11.04
N ARG A 8 -21.14 22.21 11.08
CA ARG A 8 -20.78 22.92 12.33
C ARG A 8 -21.99 23.56 13.03
N SER A 9 -22.88 24.18 12.26
CA SER A 9 -24.07 24.87 12.77
C SER A 9 -25.26 24.51 11.89
N PRO A 10 -26.37 23.98 12.45
CA PRO A 10 -27.61 23.68 11.73
C PRO A 10 -28.11 24.88 10.93
N SER A 11 -28.34 26.01 11.61
CA SER A 11 -28.99 27.17 11.00
C SER A 11 -28.08 27.89 10.02
N ALA A 12 -26.77 27.98 10.30
CA ALA A 12 -25.83 28.53 9.32
C ALA A 12 -25.71 27.64 8.07
N ALA A 13 -25.84 26.32 8.22
CA ALA A 13 -25.83 25.39 7.10
C ALA A 13 -27.13 25.48 6.30
N ALA A 14 -28.29 25.45 6.95
CA ALA A 14 -29.60 25.60 6.31
C ALA A 14 -29.69 26.93 5.54
N SER A 15 -29.30 28.05 6.16
CA SER A 15 -29.22 29.35 5.48
C SER A 15 -28.19 29.36 4.36
N TYR A 16 -27.03 28.73 4.51
CA TYR A 16 -26.01 28.66 3.45
C TYR A 16 -26.50 27.89 2.22
N PHE A 17 -27.15 26.75 2.41
CA PHE A 17 -27.71 25.94 1.33
C PHE A 17 -28.99 26.54 0.74
N ALA A 18 -29.67 27.44 1.46
CA ALA A 18 -30.80 28.22 0.95
C ALA A 18 -30.37 29.50 0.19
N ALA A 19 -29.33 30.21 0.66
CA ALA A 19 -28.99 31.56 0.20
C ALA A 19 -28.36 31.64 -1.21
N ASP A 20 -27.82 30.53 -1.74
CA ASP A 20 -27.28 30.47 -3.11
C ASP A 20 -28.35 30.03 -4.15
N ASN A 21 -29.59 29.75 -3.73
CA ASN A 21 -30.65 29.10 -4.54
C ASN A 21 -31.87 29.95 -4.90
N TYR A 22 -31.95 31.21 -4.45
CA TYR A 22 -33.13 32.06 -4.66
C TYR A 22 -32.76 33.41 -5.26
N TYR A 23 -32.69 33.50 -6.60
CA TYR A 23 -32.60 34.80 -7.26
C TYR A 23 -33.56 34.94 -8.46
N THR A 24 -34.00 33.87 -9.12
CA THR A 24 -35.00 33.94 -10.21
C THR A 24 -36.00 32.77 -10.23
N GLY A 25 -37.17 32.95 -10.87
CA GLY A 25 -38.17 31.89 -11.08
C GLY A 25 -37.70 30.72 -11.97
N ALA A 26 -36.60 30.91 -12.72
CA ALA A 26 -35.94 29.85 -13.50
C ALA A 26 -34.97 28.99 -12.65
N ASP A 27 -34.67 29.38 -11.40
CA ASP A 27 -33.79 28.65 -10.48
C ASP A 27 -34.52 27.54 -9.68
N ALA A 28 -35.77 27.24 -10.04
CA ALA A 28 -36.62 26.27 -9.37
C ALA A 28 -36.00 24.85 -9.33
N ASP A 29 -35.12 24.49 -10.28
CA ASP A 29 -34.40 23.20 -10.32
C ASP A 29 -33.23 23.08 -9.35
N ARG A 30 -32.89 24.16 -8.61
CA ARG A 30 -31.76 24.18 -7.65
C ARG A 30 -32.16 24.09 -6.18
N SER A 31 -33.46 24.11 -5.88
CA SER A 31 -33.96 23.71 -4.56
C SER A 31 -33.49 22.28 -4.27
N GLY A 32 -32.83 22.06 -3.12
CA GLY A 32 -32.28 20.74 -2.79
C GLY A 32 -33.34 19.65 -2.87
N THR A 33 -32.94 18.40 -3.10
CA THR A 33 -33.84 17.24 -3.16
C THR A 33 -33.55 16.24 -2.06
N TRP A 34 -34.60 15.59 -1.56
CA TRP A 34 -34.46 14.51 -0.58
C TRP A 34 -33.98 13.22 -1.25
N VAL A 35 -33.02 12.55 -0.62
CA VAL A 35 -32.46 11.27 -1.07
C VAL A 35 -32.33 10.31 0.12
N GLY A 36 -32.64 9.03 -0.13
CA GLY A 36 -32.45 7.92 0.81
C GLY A 36 -33.74 7.43 1.43
N LYS A 37 -33.77 6.13 1.76
CA LYS A 37 -34.87 5.45 2.47
C LYS A 37 -35.20 6.10 3.81
N GLY A 38 -34.22 6.76 4.44
CA GLY A 38 -34.45 7.50 5.68
C GLY A 38 -35.35 8.71 5.46
N ALA A 39 -35.21 9.41 4.33
CA ALA A 39 -36.09 10.51 3.96
C ALA A 39 -37.49 10.01 3.61
N GLU A 40 -37.59 8.94 2.81
CA GLU A 40 -38.85 8.28 2.45
C GLU A 40 -39.65 7.86 3.71
N ARG A 41 -38.98 7.24 4.69
CA ARG A 41 -39.60 6.81 5.97
C ARG A 41 -40.09 7.97 6.83
N LEU A 42 -39.56 9.16 6.64
CA LEU A 42 -39.99 10.38 7.33
C LEU A 42 -41.05 11.16 6.53
N GLY A 43 -41.46 10.67 5.36
CA GLY A 43 -42.36 11.37 4.45
C GLY A 43 -41.73 12.63 3.84
N LEU A 44 -40.40 12.69 3.77
CA LEU A 44 -39.66 13.79 3.17
C LEU A 44 -39.44 13.51 1.69
N GLU A 45 -40.31 14.07 0.85
CA GLU A 45 -40.29 13.91 -0.61
C GLU A 45 -40.18 15.25 -1.33
N GLY A 46 -39.69 15.23 -2.57
CA GLY A 46 -39.58 16.43 -3.40
C GLY A 46 -38.50 17.41 -2.92
N ARG A 47 -38.86 18.69 -2.83
CA ARG A 47 -37.95 19.79 -2.54
C ARG A 47 -37.66 19.90 -1.04
N VAL A 48 -36.42 20.18 -0.70
CA VAL A 48 -35.96 20.42 0.67
C VAL A 48 -36.38 21.83 1.08
N SER A 49 -37.28 21.95 2.06
CA SER A 49 -37.56 23.24 2.71
C SER A 49 -36.50 23.57 3.76
N THR A 50 -36.21 24.87 3.93
CA THR A 50 -35.20 25.36 4.87
C THR A 50 -35.55 24.99 6.30
N GLU A 51 -36.83 25.12 6.67
CA GLU A 51 -37.35 24.87 8.01
C GLU A 51 -37.26 23.38 8.37
N GLN A 52 -37.71 22.48 7.48
CA GLN A 52 -37.63 21.02 7.72
C GLN A 52 -36.18 20.57 7.79
N PHE A 53 -35.31 21.13 6.96
CA PHE A 53 -33.90 20.75 6.94
C PHE A 53 -33.15 21.22 8.20
N ASP A 54 -33.39 22.45 8.66
CA ASP A 54 -32.84 22.98 9.91
C ASP A 54 -33.31 22.18 11.14
N ALA A 55 -34.59 21.83 11.21
CA ALA A 55 -35.15 20.95 12.25
C ALA A 55 -34.46 19.56 12.23
N LEU A 56 -34.34 18.94 11.06
CA LEU A 56 -33.68 17.66 10.89
C LEU A 56 -32.21 17.70 11.37
N LEU A 57 -31.49 18.79 11.07
CA LEU A 57 -30.11 19.01 11.54
C LEU A 57 -30.01 19.29 13.05
N ARG A 58 -31.10 19.68 13.71
CA ARG A 58 -31.19 19.70 15.19
C ARG A 58 -31.55 18.35 15.80
N GLY A 59 -31.84 17.35 14.96
CA GLY A 59 -32.32 16.04 15.39
C GLY A 59 -33.80 16.02 15.73
N GLU A 60 -34.56 17.03 15.29
CA GLU A 60 -36.01 17.13 15.42
C GLU A 60 -36.64 16.46 14.18
N LEU A 61 -37.35 15.35 14.38
CA LEU A 61 -37.99 14.60 13.30
C LEU A 61 -39.50 14.89 13.21
N PRO A 62 -40.12 14.69 12.03
CA PRO A 62 -41.57 14.67 11.90
C PRO A 62 -42.25 13.79 12.96
N GLY A 63 -43.36 14.28 13.53
CA GLY A 63 -44.07 13.60 14.62
C GLY A 63 -43.52 13.88 16.03
N GLY A 64 -42.62 14.86 16.18
CA GLY A 64 -42.13 15.31 17.49
C GLY A 64 -41.04 14.42 18.11
N ILE A 65 -40.42 13.54 17.32
CA ILE A 65 -39.37 12.64 17.81
C ILE A 65 -38.04 13.40 17.88
N GLN A 66 -37.42 13.41 19.06
CA GLN A 66 -36.09 13.99 19.27
C GLN A 66 -35.01 12.91 19.25
N VAL A 67 -34.01 13.05 18.38
CA VAL A 67 -32.84 12.16 18.31
C VAL A 67 -31.66 12.75 19.08
N GLY A 68 -31.22 12.05 20.13
CA GLY A 68 -30.09 12.46 20.95
C GLY A 68 -30.32 12.14 22.43
N ASN A 69 -29.35 12.47 23.27
CA ASN A 69 -29.52 12.37 24.72
C ASN A 69 -30.10 13.68 25.25
N ALA A 70 -31.05 13.60 26.19
CA ALA A 70 -31.58 14.78 26.87
C ALA A 70 -30.42 15.58 27.52
N GLY A 71 -30.38 16.89 27.27
CA GLY A 71 -29.35 17.80 27.79
C GLY A 71 -28.03 17.82 27.01
N GLN A 72 -27.89 17.06 25.90
CA GLN A 72 -26.72 17.12 25.01
C GLN A 72 -27.09 17.65 23.63
N ALA A 73 -26.26 18.55 23.09
CA ALA A 73 -26.44 19.07 21.74
C ALA A 73 -26.32 17.96 20.69
N HIS A 74 -27.33 17.83 19.84
CA HIS A 74 -27.30 16.93 18.69
C HIS A 74 -26.20 17.35 17.71
N ARG A 75 -25.40 16.39 17.21
CA ARG A 75 -24.44 16.67 16.14
C ARG A 75 -25.20 16.78 14.83
N PRO A 76 -25.07 17.84 14.03
CA PRO A 76 -26.04 18.08 12.95
C PRO A 76 -26.01 17.05 11.81
N GLY A 77 -24.81 16.67 11.38
CA GLY A 77 -24.67 15.79 10.22
C GLY A 77 -23.28 15.82 9.61
N THR A 78 -23.15 15.14 8.49
CA THR A 78 -21.93 15.07 7.68
C THR A 78 -22.25 15.49 6.26
N ASP A 79 -21.52 16.47 5.73
CA ASP A 79 -21.59 16.90 4.34
C ASP A 79 -20.61 16.11 3.48
N LEU A 80 -21.13 15.52 2.40
CA LEU A 80 -20.41 14.83 1.35
C LEU A 80 -20.47 15.67 0.08
N THR A 81 -19.43 16.47 -0.18
CA THR A 81 -19.39 17.36 -1.34
C THR A 81 -18.77 16.67 -2.55
N PHE A 82 -19.58 16.30 -3.53
CA PHE A 82 -19.16 15.69 -4.80
C PHE A 82 -18.87 16.78 -5.83
N SER A 83 -17.59 17.09 -6.05
CA SER A 83 -17.16 18.08 -7.04
C SER A 83 -16.83 17.43 -8.38
N LEU A 84 -17.46 17.91 -9.45
CA LEU A 84 -17.19 17.52 -10.82
C LEU A 84 -15.82 18.08 -11.27
N PRO A 85 -15.02 17.34 -12.06
CA PRO A 85 -13.79 17.88 -12.62
C PRO A 85 -14.04 19.12 -13.49
N LYS A 86 -13.01 19.96 -13.63
CA LYS A 86 -13.18 21.33 -14.12
C LYS A 86 -13.59 21.36 -15.60
N SER A 87 -13.01 20.52 -16.44
CA SER A 87 -13.37 20.46 -17.87
C SER A 87 -14.85 20.11 -18.07
N TRP A 88 -15.38 19.17 -17.29
CA TRP A 88 -16.79 18.79 -17.33
C TRP A 88 -17.69 19.89 -16.75
N SER A 89 -17.23 20.62 -15.73
CA SER A 89 -17.95 21.80 -15.22
C SER A 89 -18.05 22.90 -16.28
N LEU A 90 -17.02 23.09 -17.12
CA LEU A 90 -17.06 24.05 -18.23
C LEU A 90 -18.09 23.65 -19.29
N LEU A 91 -18.07 22.39 -19.75
CA LEU A 91 -19.06 21.89 -20.73
C LEU A 91 -20.49 21.98 -20.19
N ALA A 92 -20.70 21.66 -18.91
CA ALA A 92 -22.01 21.68 -18.27
C ALA A 92 -22.54 23.10 -18.05
N LEU A 93 -21.74 23.97 -17.41
CA LEU A 93 -22.21 25.29 -16.93
C LEU A 93 -22.00 26.41 -17.94
N VAL A 94 -20.84 26.42 -18.62
CA VAL A 94 -20.49 27.49 -19.57
C VAL A 94 -20.98 27.15 -20.97
N GLY A 95 -20.79 25.90 -21.38
CA GLY A 95 -21.32 25.36 -22.63
C GLY A 95 -22.82 25.06 -22.60
N GLY A 96 -23.41 24.93 -21.41
CA GLY A 96 -24.86 24.75 -21.23
C GLY A 96 -25.39 23.33 -21.49
N ASP A 97 -24.54 22.29 -21.51
CA ASP A 97 -25.01 20.92 -21.70
C ASP A 97 -25.60 20.32 -20.40
N GLN A 98 -26.91 20.46 -20.25
CA GLN A 98 -27.67 19.94 -19.10
C GLN A 98 -27.54 18.42 -18.94
N ARG A 99 -27.31 17.66 -20.02
CA ARG A 99 -27.17 16.19 -19.96
C ARG A 99 -26.00 15.78 -19.07
N ILE A 100 -24.94 16.58 -19.02
CA ILE A 100 -23.77 16.33 -18.17
C ILE A 100 -24.13 16.52 -16.69
N ILE A 101 -24.92 17.54 -16.36
CA ILE A 101 -25.39 17.82 -14.99
C ILE A 101 -26.24 16.66 -14.50
N ASP A 102 -27.20 16.23 -15.31
CA ASP A 102 -28.12 15.14 -14.97
C ASP A 102 -27.37 13.81 -14.80
N ALA A 103 -26.47 13.48 -15.74
CA ALA A 103 -25.63 12.28 -15.62
C ALA A 103 -24.73 12.29 -14.37
N TYR A 104 -24.21 13.44 -13.98
CA TYR A 104 -23.41 13.54 -12.76
C TYR A 104 -24.27 13.42 -11.50
N ARG A 105 -25.44 14.07 -11.48
CA ARG A 105 -26.44 13.95 -10.40
C ARG A 105 -26.86 12.50 -10.19
N ASP A 106 -27.19 11.79 -11.26
CA ASP A 106 -27.58 10.38 -11.22
C ASP A 106 -26.46 9.50 -10.66
N ALA A 107 -25.22 9.74 -11.10
CA ALA A 107 -24.06 9.03 -10.57
C ALA A 107 -23.84 9.28 -9.06
N VAL A 108 -24.10 10.50 -8.59
CA VAL A 108 -24.06 10.85 -7.15
C VAL A 108 -25.17 10.12 -6.40
N ILE A 109 -26.41 10.17 -6.87
CA ILE A 109 -27.56 9.50 -6.23
C ILE A 109 -27.34 7.98 -6.15
N GLU A 110 -26.87 7.34 -7.22
CA GLU A 110 -26.54 5.91 -7.20
C GLU A 110 -25.46 5.58 -6.17
N THR A 111 -24.42 6.42 -6.10
CA THR A 111 -23.36 6.28 -5.10
C THR A 111 -23.90 6.42 -3.67
N LEU A 112 -24.82 7.36 -3.43
CA LEU A 112 -25.46 7.58 -2.13
C LEU A 112 -26.36 6.41 -1.74
N ARG A 113 -27.08 5.78 -2.68
CA ARG A 113 -27.85 4.55 -2.42
C ARG A 113 -26.94 3.40 -1.98
N TRP A 114 -25.78 3.25 -2.60
CA TRP A 114 -24.79 2.27 -2.15
C TRP A 114 -24.23 2.63 -0.76
N ALA A 115 -23.95 3.91 -0.50
CA ALA A 115 -23.51 4.38 0.81
C ALA A 115 -24.56 4.13 1.90
N GLU A 116 -25.84 4.35 1.60
CA GLU A 116 -26.95 4.05 2.50
C GLU A 116 -26.96 2.58 2.93
N LYS A 117 -26.82 1.67 1.98
CA LYS A 117 -26.80 0.23 2.25
C LYS A 117 -25.58 -0.23 3.06
N ASN A 118 -24.42 0.35 2.80
CA ASN A 118 -23.14 -0.18 3.29
C ASN A 118 -22.52 0.61 4.46
N ALA A 119 -22.86 1.90 4.60
CA ALA A 119 -22.30 2.81 5.59
C ALA A 119 -23.26 3.16 6.74
N ALA A 120 -24.58 3.06 6.54
CA ALA A 120 -25.56 3.42 7.57
C ALA A 120 -25.50 2.46 8.78
N GLN A 121 -25.10 3.00 9.93
CA GLN A 121 -24.98 2.23 11.17
C GLN A 121 -25.34 3.08 12.39
N THR A 122 -25.86 2.43 13.43
CA THR A 122 -26.09 3.05 14.74
C THR A 122 -25.56 2.18 15.88
N ARG A 123 -25.57 2.70 17.10
CA ARG A 123 -25.21 1.96 18.32
C ARG A 123 -26.48 1.46 18.98
N MET A 124 -26.58 0.15 19.22
CA MET A 124 -27.72 -0.46 19.91
C MET A 124 -27.24 -1.36 21.04
N GLY A 125 -27.99 -1.38 22.15
CA GLY A 125 -27.75 -2.30 23.27
C GLY A 125 -28.16 -3.73 22.91
N SER A 126 -27.39 -4.71 23.38
CA SER A 126 -27.69 -6.14 23.35
C SER A 126 -27.43 -6.74 24.75
N GLN A 127 -27.84 -7.99 25.01
CA GLN A 127 -27.55 -8.68 26.27
C GLN A 127 -26.04 -8.79 26.57
N ALA A 128 -25.18 -8.69 25.55
CA ALA A 128 -23.71 -8.68 25.67
C ALA A 128 -23.08 -7.26 25.70
N GLY A 129 -23.89 -6.20 25.81
CA GLY A 129 -23.46 -4.79 25.78
C GLY A 129 -23.84 -4.06 24.49
N TYR A 130 -23.31 -2.85 24.29
CA TYR A 130 -23.64 -2.02 23.11
C TYR A 130 -22.82 -2.42 21.86
N GLY A 131 -23.49 -2.77 20.78
CA GLY A 131 -22.90 -3.12 19.47
C GLY A 131 -23.18 -2.10 18.36
N LYS A 132 -22.41 -2.19 17.27
CA LYS A 132 -22.69 -1.46 16.01
C LYS A 132 -23.65 -2.29 15.17
N VAL A 133 -24.74 -1.70 14.70
CA VAL A 133 -25.75 -2.39 13.89
C VAL A 133 -26.01 -1.60 12.62
N ALA A 134 -26.09 -2.29 11.48
CA ALA A 134 -26.44 -1.70 10.19
C ALA A 134 -27.93 -1.35 10.16
N THR A 135 -28.26 -0.21 9.56
CA THR A 135 -29.63 0.32 9.52
C THR A 135 -30.22 0.40 8.11
N ASP A 136 -29.38 0.41 7.07
CA ASP A 136 -29.81 0.46 5.65
C ASP A 136 -30.76 1.65 5.36
N ASN A 137 -30.56 2.78 6.05
CA ASN A 137 -31.29 4.01 5.77
C ASN A 137 -30.47 5.25 6.17
N LEU A 138 -30.43 6.24 5.28
CA LEU A 138 -29.88 7.57 5.48
C LEU A 138 -30.93 8.62 5.07
N THR A 139 -30.90 9.76 5.74
CA THR A 139 -31.72 10.93 5.37
C THR A 139 -30.79 12.00 4.84
N ILE A 140 -30.90 12.31 3.54
CA ILE A 140 -29.92 13.16 2.84
C ILE A 140 -30.63 14.31 2.13
N GLY A 141 -30.18 15.54 2.37
CA GLY A 141 -30.50 16.69 1.52
C GLY A 141 -29.40 16.86 0.47
N LEU A 142 -29.77 16.82 -0.82
CA LEU A 142 -28.85 16.95 -1.94
C LEU A 142 -29.00 18.33 -2.59
N PHE A 143 -27.96 19.17 -2.51
CA PHE A 143 -27.98 20.54 -3.02
C PHE A 143 -26.96 20.71 -4.16
N GLN A 144 -27.38 21.33 -5.27
CA GLN A 144 -26.51 21.61 -6.41
C GLN A 144 -25.96 23.02 -6.34
N HIS A 145 -24.63 23.17 -6.41
CA HIS A 145 -23.94 24.44 -6.51
C HIS A 145 -23.04 24.46 -7.76
N ASP A 146 -22.73 25.65 -8.28
CA ASP A 146 -22.04 25.83 -9.56
C ASP A 146 -20.82 26.76 -9.53
N THR A 147 -20.57 27.39 -8.39
CA THR A 147 -19.46 28.34 -8.21
C THR A 147 -18.51 27.91 -7.10
N ASN A 148 -17.20 28.09 -7.33
CA ASN A 148 -16.23 28.01 -6.23
C ASN A 148 -16.12 29.36 -5.47
N ARG A 149 -15.18 29.47 -4.54
CA ARG A 149 -14.95 30.69 -3.75
C ARG A 149 -14.46 31.89 -4.56
N ASN A 150 -13.80 31.63 -5.70
CA ASN A 150 -13.32 32.65 -6.63
C ASN A 150 -14.37 32.94 -7.72
N GLN A 151 -15.61 32.48 -7.53
CA GLN A 151 -16.71 32.59 -8.50
C GLN A 151 -16.35 32.01 -9.87
N GLU A 152 -15.56 30.94 -9.92
CA GLU A 152 -15.27 30.19 -11.15
C GLU A 152 -16.24 29.00 -11.32
N PRO A 153 -16.47 28.52 -12.56
CA PRO A 153 -17.35 27.38 -12.83
C PRO A 153 -16.88 26.14 -12.07
N ASN A 154 -17.70 25.60 -11.19
CA ASN A 154 -17.41 24.41 -10.42
C ASN A 154 -18.73 23.74 -10.04
N LEU A 155 -19.19 22.81 -10.85
CA LEU A 155 -20.40 22.04 -10.54
C LEU A 155 -20.09 21.07 -9.39
N HIS A 156 -20.85 21.15 -8.31
CA HIS A 156 -20.72 20.25 -7.18
C HIS A 156 -22.05 20.03 -6.48
N PHE A 157 -22.18 18.85 -5.87
CA PHE A 157 -23.34 18.47 -5.09
C PHE A 157 -22.97 18.33 -3.62
N HIS A 158 -23.63 19.06 -2.75
CA HIS A 158 -23.58 18.86 -1.29
C HIS A 158 -24.62 17.83 -0.91
N ALA A 159 -24.19 16.62 -0.58
CA ALA A 159 -25.05 15.58 -0.02
C ALA A 159 -24.92 15.62 1.51
N VAL A 160 -25.80 16.36 2.16
CA VAL A 160 -25.80 16.54 3.61
C VAL A 160 -26.56 15.40 4.26
N VAL A 161 -25.81 14.47 4.85
CA VAL A 161 -26.33 13.33 5.58
C VAL A 161 -26.66 13.76 7.00
N ALA A 162 -27.95 13.81 7.34
CA ALA A 162 -28.40 14.11 8.69
C ALA A 162 -27.94 13.02 9.67
N ASN A 163 -27.67 13.40 10.91
CA ASN A 163 -27.18 12.47 11.93
C ASN A 163 -28.32 11.65 12.57
N VAL A 164 -29.19 11.07 11.73
CA VAL A 164 -30.35 10.28 12.14
C VAL A 164 -30.45 9.03 11.28
N THR A 165 -30.88 7.94 11.89
CA THR A 165 -31.16 6.67 11.20
C THR A 165 -32.09 5.82 12.04
N GLN A 166 -32.92 5.01 11.40
CA GLN A 166 -33.88 4.12 12.07
C GLN A 166 -33.26 2.75 12.29
N GLY A 167 -33.27 2.28 13.54
CA GLY A 167 -32.85 0.92 13.90
C GLY A 167 -33.84 -0.14 13.41
N SER A 168 -33.43 -1.41 13.47
CA SER A 168 -34.29 -2.55 13.12
C SER A 168 -35.51 -2.70 14.05
N ASP A 169 -35.52 -2.03 15.19
CA ASP A 169 -36.63 -1.94 16.14
C ASP A 169 -37.58 -0.76 15.86
N GLY A 170 -37.42 -0.08 14.72
CA GLY A 170 -38.25 1.06 14.32
C GLY A 170 -37.91 2.38 15.02
N LYS A 171 -36.99 2.40 15.99
CA LYS A 171 -36.62 3.63 16.72
C LYS A 171 -35.53 4.42 16.01
N TRP A 172 -35.69 5.74 15.97
CA TRP A 172 -34.70 6.67 15.43
C TRP A 172 -33.56 6.93 16.42
N ARG A 173 -32.33 6.95 15.90
CA ARG A 173 -31.10 7.10 16.69
C ARG A 173 -30.07 7.91 15.93
N ALA A 174 -29.04 8.34 16.66
CA ALA A 174 -27.89 9.00 16.06
C ALA A 174 -27.14 8.07 15.09
N LEU A 175 -26.81 8.60 13.91
CA LEU A 175 -26.02 7.89 12.91
C LEU A 175 -24.55 7.87 13.31
N ARG A 176 -23.87 6.76 13.03
CA ARG A 176 -22.42 6.71 13.06
C ARG A 176 -21.84 7.08 11.69
N ASN A 177 -20.95 8.07 11.65
CA ASN A 177 -20.35 8.52 10.39
C ASN A 177 -18.96 7.92 10.10
N ASP A 178 -18.41 7.05 10.95
CA ASP A 178 -17.05 6.48 10.76
C ASP A 178 -16.90 5.76 9.42
N LYS A 179 -17.93 5.04 8.97
CA LYS A 179 -17.92 4.40 7.66
C LYS A 179 -17.93 5.38 6.50
N LEU A 180 -18.74 6.45 6.57
CA LEU A 180 -18.79 7.48 5.52
C LEU A 180 -17.40 8.11 5.30
N TRP A 181 -16.70 8.42 6.39
CA TRP A 181 -15.32 8.92 6.34
C TRP A 181 -14.36 7.89 5.74
N SER A 182 -14.48 6.61 6.10
CA SER A 182 -13.62 5.55 5.58
C SER A 182 -13.85 5.27 4.08
N PHE A 183 -15.08 5.44 3.60
CA PHE A 183 -15.47 5.16 2.21
C PHE A 183 -15.31 6.36 1.28
N ASN A 184 -14.94 7.54 1.75
CA ASN A 184 -14.77 8.76 0.94
C ASN A 184 -14.14 8.47 -0.46
N THR A 185 -12.95 7.88 -0.47
CA THR A 185 -12.26 7.64 -1.75
C THR A 185 -12.92 6.57 -2.62
N LEU A 186 -13.61 5.59 -2.03
CA LEU A 186 -14.38 4.59 -2.77
C LEU A 186 -15.62 5.24 -3.41
N LEU A 187 -16.37 6.03 -2.64
CA LEU A 187 -17.56 6.74 -3.13
C LEU A 187 -17.19 7.65 -4.32
N ASN A 188 -16.07 8.39 -4.24
CA ASN A 188 -15.62 9.19 -5.39
C ASN A 188 -15.30 8.32 -6.62
N SER A 189 -14.59 7.19 -6.45
CA SER A 189 -14.27 6.30 -7.57
C SER A 189 -15.54 5.69 -8.19
N MET A 190 -16.56 5.39 -7.38
CA MET A 190 -17.86 4.89 -7.85
C MET A 190 -18.60 5.93 -8.69
N THR A 191 -18.74 7.16 -8.16
CA THR A 191 -19.40 8.25 -8.87
C THR A 191 -18.71 8.53 -10.20
N MET A 192 -17.38 8.60 -10.21
CA MET A 192 -16.62 8.87 -11.44
C MET A 192 -16.72 7.73 -12.45
N ALA A 193 -16.72 6.47 -12.02
CA ALA A 193 -16.87 5.33 -12.93
C ALA A 193 -18.24 5.33 -13.63
N ARG A 194 -19.32 5.61 -12.88
CA ARG A 194 -20.67 5.75 -13.45
C ARG A 194 -20.77 6.95 -14.39
N PHE A 195 -20.27 8.10 -13.96
CA PHE A 195 -20.25 9.32 -14.77
C PHE A 195 -19.47 9.13 -16.08
N ARG A 196 -18.33 8.43 -16.04
CA ARG A 196 -17.53 8.10 -17.23
C ARG A 196 -18.33 7.36 -18.28
N LEU A 197 -19.06 6.31 -17.89
CA LEU A 197 -19.90 5.56 -18.83
C LEU A 197 -21.02 6.42 -19.41
N ALA A 198 -21.59 7.32 -18.61
CA ALA A 198 -22.64 8.22 -19.07
C ALA A 198 -22.12 9.19 -20.15
N VAL A 199 -20.99 9.85 -19.92
CA VAL A 199 -20.43 10.80 -20.92
C VAL A 199 -19.90 10.08 -22.17
N GLU A 200 -19.34 8.88 -22.04
CA GLU A 200 -18.95 8.05 -23.19
C GLU A 200 -20.18 7.60 -24.00
N LYS A 201 -21.31 7.29 -23.34
CA LYS A 201 -22.59 7.02 -24.01
C LYS A 201 -23.10 8.24 -24.78
N MET A 202 -22.88 9.44 -24.25
CA MET A 202 -23.17 10.72 -24.91
C MET A 202 -22.17 11.10 -26.02
N CYS A 203 -21.23 10.19 -26.36
CA CYS A 203 -20.22 10.36 -27.40
C CYS A 203 -19.17 11.45 -27.11
N TYR A 204 -18.94 11.77 -25.84
CA TYR A 204 -17.75 12.50 -25.41
C TYR A 204 -16.54 11.56 -25.29
N GLU A 205 -15.35 12.12 -25.50
CA GLU A 205 -14.10 11.40 -25.26
C GLU A 205 -13.58 11.69 -23.84
N ALA A 206 -13.53 10.65 -23.01
CA ALA A 206 -13.03 10.75 -21.64
C ALA A 206 -11.50 10.60 -21.61
N GLY A 207 -10.83 11.55 -20.97
CA GLY A 207 -9.38 11.52 -20.77
C GLY A 207 -8.89 10.41 -19.84
N PRO A 208 -7.58 10.36 -19.58
CA PRO A 208 -6.98 9.37 -18.68
C PRO A 208 -7.55 9.46 -17.26
N VAL A 209 -7.78 8.29 -16.65
CA VAL A 209 -8.20 8.20 -15.23
C VAL A 209 -7.02 8.54 -14.32
N GLY A 210 -7.21 9.56 -13.50
CA GLY A 210 -6.32 9.99 -12.42
C GLY A 210 -6.68 9.38 -11.07
N LYS A 211 -6.32 10.08 -9.98
CA LYS A 211 -6.54 9.59 -8.61
C LYS A 211 -8.03 9.46 -8.29
N HIS A 212 -8.40 8.39 -7.61
CA HIS A 212 -9.77 8.12 -7.13
C HIS A 212 -10.81 8.16 -8.26
N GLY A 213 -10.46 7.66 -9.44
CA GLY A 213 -11.35 7.64 -10.59
C GLY A 213 -11.54 8.97 -11.33
N ASN A 214 -11.03 10.12 -10.85
CA ASN A 214 -11.26 11.41 -11.51
C ASN A 214 -10.62 11.45 -12.91
N PHE A 215 -11.30 12.07 -13.89
CA PHE A 215 -10.81 12.24 -15.26
C PHE A 215 -11.34 13.54 -15.86
N GLU A 216 -10.61 14.14 -16.78
CA GLU A 216 -11.03 15.33 -17.54
C GLU A 216 -11.55 14.93 -18.93
N ALA A 217 -12.30 15.81 -19.59
CA ALA A 217 -12.66 15.65 -21.00
C ALA A 217 -11.39 15.73 -21.87
N ALA A 218 -11.21 14.78 -22.80
CA ALA A 218 -9.99 14.71 -23.60
C ALA A 218 -9.82 15.90 -24.55
N SER A 219 -10.92 16.55 -24.92
CA SER A 219 -10.96 17.69 -25.84
C SER A 219 -10.59 19.03 -25.21
N ILE A 220 -10.43 19.11 -23.88
CA ILE A 220 -10.04 20.34 -23.18
C ILE A 220 -8.63 20.16 -22.63
N ALA A 221 -7.71 21.02 -23.08
CA ALA A 221 -6.31 20.94 -22.70
C ALA A 221 -6.10 21.29 -21.22
N ARG A 222 -4.96 20.84 -20.66
CA ARG A 222 -4.66 21.08 -19.24
C ARG A 222 -4.48 22.57 -18.94
N GLU A 223 -3.85 23.31 -19.85
CA GLU A 223 -3.61 24.74 -19.76
C GLU A 223 -4.95 25.51 -19.71
N GLN A 224 -5.92 25.09 -20.53
CA GLN A 224 -7.29 25.61 -20.55
C GLN A 224 -8.02 25.34 -19.23
N VAL A 225 -7.89 24.13 -18.68
CA VAL A 225 -8.43 23.81 -17.34
C VAL A 225 -7.80 24.68 -16.24
N MET A 226 -6.49 24.92 -16.31
CA MET A 226 -5.77 25.72 -15.31
C MET A 226 -6.20 27.19 -15.32
N ALA A 227 -6.54 27.75 -16.48
CA ALA A 227 -7.05 29.11 -16.60
C ALA A 227 -8.34 29.37 -15.77
N PHE A 228 -9.17 28.34 -15.55
CA PHE A 228 -10.37 28.38 -14.70
C PHE A 228 -10.14 27.77 -13.31
N SER A 229 -8.88 27.68 -12.87
CA SER A 229 -8.47 27.08 -11.60
C SER A 229 -7.59 28.03 -10.78
N THR A 230 -7.87 29.34 -10.79
CA THR A 230 -7.06 30.36 -10.09
C THR A 230 -6.89 30.07 -8.61
N ARG A 231 -7.94 29.55 -7.96
CA ARG A 231 -7.87 29.11 -6.55
C ARG A 231 -6.78 28.05 -6.33
N ARG A 232 -6.65 27.12 -7.27
CA ARG A 232 -5.61 26.07 -7.21
C ARG A 232 -4.24 26.68 -7.41
N GLU A 233 -4.11 27.66 -8.30
CA GLU A 233 -2.86 28.38 -8.52
C GLU A 233 -2.43 29.16 -7.29
N GLU A 234 -3.33 29.91 -6.64
CA GLU A 234 -3.06 30.58 -5.36
C GLU A 234 -2.54 29.62 -4.29
N VAL A 235 -3.16 28.44 -4.16
CA VAL A 235 -2.68 27.41 -3.23
C VAL A 235 -1.30 26.91 -3.65
N LEU A 236 -1.08 26.64 -4.93
CA LEU A 236 0.21 26.17 -5.42
C LEU A 236 1.30 27.24 -5.27
N ASP A 237 0.98 28.51 -5.45
CA ASP A 237 1.88 29.64 -5.24
C ASP A 237 2.20 29.85 -3.77
N ALA A 238 1.20 29.80 -2.89
CA ALA A 238 1.44 29.82 -1.45
C ALA A 238 2.32 28.63 -1.02
N VAL A 239 2.09 27.42 -1.56
CA VAL A 239 2.96 26.26 -1.33
C VAL A 239 4.37 26.48 -1.88
N ARG A 240 4.52 27.12 -3.05
CA ARG A 240 5.84 27.49 -3.63
C ARG A 240 6.56 28.50 -2.74
N GLN A 241 5.86 29.52 -2.25
CA GLN A 241 6.40 30.56 -1.36
C GLN A 241 6.82 30.01 0.00
N LEU A 242 6.08 29.02 0.51
CA LEU A 242 6.45 28.29 1.73
C LEU A 242 7.70 27.40 1.55
N GLY A 243 8.23 27.27 0.32
CA GLY A 243 9.48 26.57 0.04
C GLY A 243 9.44 25.05 0.19
N GLU A 244 8.30 24.49 0.61
CA GLU A 244 8.10 23.06 0.87
C GLU A 244 6.73 22.59 0.37
N ASN A 245 6.70 21.47 -0.36
CA ASN A 245 5.47 20.89 -0.93
C ASN A 245 5.04 19.64 -0.14
N THR A 246 4.69 19.83 1.13
CA THR A 246 4.18 18.77 2.02
C THR A 246 2.64 18.84 2.10
N PRO A 247 1.96 17.76 2.52
CA PRO A 247 0.53 17.82 2.80
C PRO A 247 0.17 18.92 3.83
N LYS A 248 1.05 19.18 4.82
CA LYS A 248 0.85 20.24 5.82
C LYS A 248 0.92 21.63 5.19
N THR A 249 1.94 21.90 4.39
CA THR A 249 2.07 23.22 3.73
C THR A 249 0.94 23.44 2.74
N ARG A 250 0.42 22.37 2.10
CA ARG A 250 -0.81 22.46 1.31
C ARG A 250 -2.03 22.79 2.15
N ASP A 251 -2.24 22.13 3.28
CA ASP A 251 -3.38 22.43 4.17
C ASP A 251 -3.31 23.86 4.72
N ILE A 252 -2.12 24.30 5.15
CA ILE A 252 -1.85 25.68 5.58
C ILE A 252 -2.11 26.64 4.44
N ALA A 253 -1.50 26.44 3.27
CA ALA A 253 -1.72 27.28 2.10
C ALA A 253 -3.20 27.35 1.73
N VAL A 254 -3.95 26.25 1.78
CA VAL A 254 -5.40 26.21 1.53
C VAL A 254 -6.16 27.07 2.53
N LEU A 255 -5.77 27.08 3.80
CA LEU A 255 -6.41 27.88 4.85
C LEU A 255 -6.01 29.35 4.79
N ASP A 256 -4.73 29.66 4.58
CA ASP A 256 -4.20 31.03 4.56
C ASP A 256 -4.70 31.82 3.34
N THR A 257 -4.78 31.16 2.19
CA THR A 257 -5.34 31.78 0.96
C THR A 257 -6.87 31.76 0.93
N ARG A 258 -7.54 31.33 2.02
CA ARG A 258 -8.99 31.19 2.07
C ARG A 258 -9.66 32.54 2.31
N LYS A 259 -10.19 33.15 1.24
CA LYS A 259 -11.14 34.27 1.34
C LYS A 259 -12.56 33.79 1.68
N SER A 260 -13.35 34.66 2.31
CA SER A 260 -14.80 34.48 2.44
C SER A 260 -15.44 34.47 1.05
N LYS A 261 -16.39 33.57 0.79
CA LYS A 261 -17.12 33.55 -0.49
C LYS A 261 -18.03 34.79 -0.50
N ALA A 262 -17.81 35.70 -1.45
CA ALA A 262 -18.73 36.81 -1.67
C ALA A 262 -20.02 36.30 -2.34
N PRO A 263 -21.20 36.84 -1.99
CA PRO A 263 -22.45 36.46 -2.65
C PRO A 263 -22.38 36.83 -4.14
N VAL A 264 -22.93 35.96 -4.99
CA VAL A 264 -23.07 36.24 -6.42
C VAL A 264 -24.28 37.17 -6.59
N ARG A 265 -24.02 38.44 -6.89
CA ARG A 265 -25.09 39.47 -7.01
C ARG A 265 -25.64 39.58 -8.44
N ASP A 266 -24.81 39.29 -9.45
CA ASP A 266 -25.15 39.29 -10.86
C ASP A 266 -24.69 37.97 -11.48
N ARG A 267 -25.65 37.14 -11.88
CA ARG A 267 -25.41 35.78 -12.35
C ARG A 267 -25.25 35.72 -13.87
N GLU A 268 -25.98 36.55 -14.59
CA GLU A 268 -25.88 36.65 -16.05
C GLU A 268 -24.52 37.25 -16.44
N GLY A 269 -24.11 38.35 -15.80
CA GLY A 269 -22.79 38.93 -16.01
C GLY A 269 -21.65 37.96 -15.65
N LEU A 270 -21.85 37.09 -14.66
CA LEU A 270 -20.87 36.06 -14.31
C LEU A 270 -20.74 34.97 -15.39
N LEU A 271 -21.87 34.52 -15.95
CA LEU A 271 -21.88 33.55 -17.05
C LEU A 271 -21.22 34.13 -18.31
N ASP A 272 -21.49 35.39 -18.62
CA ASP A 272 -20.89 36.08 -19.77
C ASP A 272 -19.38 36.26 -19.58
N ALA A 273 -18.93 36.62 -18.38
CA ALA A 273 -17.50 36.67 -18.06
C ALA A 273 -16.82 35.29 -18.23
N TRP A 274 -17.50 34.19 -17.89
CA TRP A 274 -16.96 32.85 -18.11
C TRP A 274 -16.89 32.48 -19.59
N ARG A 275 -17.89 32.85 -20.39
CA ARG A 275 -17.90 32.63 -21.85
C ARG A 275 -16.80 33.41 -22.54
N GLN A 276 -16.66 34.71 -22.23
CA GLN A 276 -15.59 35.55 -22.75
C GLN A 276 -14.22 34.96 -22.42
N LYS A 277 -14.01 34.55 -21.16
CA LYS A 277 -12.76 33.92 -20.76
C LYS A 277 -12.50 32.60 -21.50
N ALA A 278 -13.54 31.81 -21.81
CA ALA A 278 -13.40 30.56 -22.55
C ALA A 278 -12.94 30.80 -23.99
N GLU A 279 -13.46 31.86 -24.62
CA GLU A 279 -13.02 32.33 -25.94
C GLU A 279 -11.56 32.82 -25.90
N GLU A 280 -11.19 33.60 -24.89
CA GLU A 280 -9.81 34.10 -24.70
C GLU A 280 -8.77 32.98 -24.61
N VAL A 281 -9.12 31.85 -23.98
CA VAL A 281 -8.24 30.67 -23.88
C VAL A 281 -8.46 29.64 -24.99
N GLY A 282 -9.26 29.98 -26.01
CA GLY A 282 -9.47 29.20 -27.23
C GLY A 282 -10.24 27.90 -27.02
N ILE A 283 -11.25 27.88 -26.15
CA ILE A 283 -12.13 26.72 -25.95
C ILE A 283 -13.46 26.94 -26.69
N ASP A 284 -13.68 26.19 -27.76
CA ASP A 284 -14.98 26.12 -28.45
C ASP A 284 -15.92 25.13 -27.75
N LEU A 285 -16.57 25.56 -26.67
CA LEU A 285 -17.48 24.69 -25.90
C LEU A 285 -18.72 24.28 -26.71
N ALA A 286 -19.29 25.20 -27.49
CA ALA A 286 -20.48 24.95 -28.30
C ALA A 286 -20.20 23.91 -29.39
N GLY A 287 -19.13 24.09 -30.16
CA GLY A 287 -18.74 23.13 -31.20
C GLY A 287 -18.40 21.75 -30.65
N LEU A 288 -17.84 21.66 -29.43
CA LEU A 288 -17.62 20.38 -28.76
C LEU A 288 -18.93 19.66 -28.39
N ILE A 289 -19.93 20.40 -27.93
CA ILE A 289 -21.27 19.86 -27.60
C ILE A 289 -21.96 19.41 -28.88
N ASP A 290 -22.00 20.25 -29.90
CA ASP A 290 -22.61 19.96 -31.20
C ASP A 290 -21.98 18.72 -31.84
N ALA A 291 -20.64 18.64 -31.85
CA ALA A 291 -19.94 17.48 -32.36
C ALA A 291 -20.32 16.20 -31.60
N SER A 292 -20.55 16.29 -30.29
CA SER A 292 -21.02 15.15 -29.48
C SER A 292 -22.46 14.74 -29.83
N GLN A 293 -23.35 15.72 -29.98
CA GLN A 293 -24.74 15.50 -30.38
C GLN A 293 -24.84 14.90 -31.80
N MET A 294 -24.08 15.42 -32.76
CA MET A 294 -24.02 14.87 -34.12
C MET A 294 -23.52 13.43 -34.12
N ARG A 295 -22.48 13.11 -33.32
CA ARG A 295 -22.00 11.72 -33.16
C ARG A 295 -23.05 10.81 -32.53
N ALA A 296 -23.85 11.31 -31.58
CA ALA A 296 -24.94 10.57 -30.97
C ALA A 296 -26.09 10.33 -31.98
N ALA A 297 -26.53 11.37 -32.69
CA ALA A 297 -27.60 11.29 -33.69
C ALA A 297 -27.25 10.33 -34.83
N THR A 298 -26.01 10.35 -35.31
CA THR A 298 -25.53 9.40 -36.35
C THR A 298 -25.51 7.95 -35.85
N LYS A 299 -25.47 7.74 -34.53
CA LYS A 299 -25.46 6.42 -33.89
C LYS A 299 -26.86 5.80 -33.81
N ASP A 300 -27.90 6.64 -33.74
CA ASP A 300 -29.31 6.23 -33.60
C ASP A 300 -30.02 6.00 -34.96
N ILE A 301 -29.34 6.24 -36.10
CA ILE A 301 -29.85 5.87 -37.41
C ILE A 301 -29.68 4.35 -37.60
N PRO A 302 -30.77 3.57 -37.76
CA PRO A 302 -30.68 2.13 -38.03
C PRO A 302 -30.18 1.92 -39.46
N SER A 303 -28.88 2.00 -39.67
CA SER A 303 -28.28 1.49 -40.91
C SER A 303 -28.24 -0.03 -40.83
N SER A 304 -28.71 -0.69 -41.90
CA SER A 304 -28.84 -2.15 -42.12
C SER A 304 -27.50 -2.92 -42.13
N LYS A 305 -26.51 -2.49 -41.34
CA LYS A 305 -25.26 -3.20 -41.03
C LYS A 305 -25.02 -3.25 -39.52
N GLU A 306 -26.03 -3.65 -38.75
CA GLU A 306 -25.91 -3.97 -37.32
C GLU A 306 -24.81 -5.01 -37.01
N ALA A 307 -24.40 -5.80 -38.01
CA ALA A 307 -23.27 -6.73 -37.88
C ALA A 307 -21.88 -6.07 -37.81
N SER A 308 -21.67 -4.81 -38.23
CA SER A 308 -20.30 -4.30 -38.50
C SER A 308 -19.61 -3.58 -37.34
N LEU A 309 -20.34 -3.00 -36.39
CA LEU A 309 -19.77 -2.13 -35.35
C LEU A 309 -19.89 -2.68 -33.94
N LEU A 310 -20.94 -3.45 -33.62
CA LEU A 310 -20.90 -4.36 -32.47
C LEU A 310 -19.73 -5.34 -32.64
N GLN A 311 -19.48 -5.84 -33.86
CA GLN A 311 -18.28 -6.58 -34.20
C GLN A 311 -16.99 -5.77 -34.09
N ARG A 312 -16.95 -4.45 -34.32
CA ARG A 312 -15.71 -3.64 -34.14
C ARG A 312 -15.46 -3.26 -32.67
N GLY A 313 -16.49 -3.06 -31.86
CA GLY A 313 -16.39 -2.89 -30.41
C GLY A 313 -16.00 -4.20 -29.71
N ILE A 314 -16.69 -5.29 -30.06
CA ILE A 314 -16.34 -6.66 -29.67
C ILE A 314 -14.99 -7.08 -30.27
N ALA A 315 -14.61 -6.65 -31.48
CA ALA A 315 -13.28 -6.93 -32.03
C ALA A 315 -12.21 -6.11 -31.33
N LYS A 316 -12.38 -4.82 -31.04
CA LYS A 316 -11.40 -4.03 -30.26
C LYS A 316 -11.28 -4.52 -28.81
N LEU A 317 -12.36 -5.02 -28.22
CA LEU A 317 -12.36 -5.63 -26.88
C LEU A 317 -11.87 -7.09 -26.89
N ARG A 318 -12.16 -7.88 -27.92
CA ARG A 318 -11.50 -9.18 -28.18
C ARG A 318 -10.03 -8.98 -28.49
N GLU A 319 -9.64 -7.96 -29.21
CA GLU A 319 -8.24 -7.62 -29.48
C GLU A 319 -7.56 -7.11 -28.21
N PHE A 320 -8.28 -6.42 -27.31
CA PHE A 320 -7.82 -6.09 -25.96
C PHE A 320 -7.70 -7.34 -25.07
N ALA A 321 -8.69 -8.23 -25.08
CA ALA A 321 -8.72 -9.50 -24.35
C ALA A 321 -7.84 -10.61 -24.96
N GLN A 322 -7.44 -10.49 -26.23
CA GLN A 322 -6.48 -11.38 -26.91
C GLN A 322 -5.05 -10.83 -26.81
N ARG A 323 -4.86 -9.50 -26.69
CA ARG A 323 -3.55 -8.87 -26.45
C ARG A 323 -3.15 -8.89 -24.98
N ILE A 324 -4.12 -8.84 -24.06
CA ILE A 324 -3.96 -9.37 -22.71
C ILE A 324 -4.20 -10.87 -22.84
N LYS A 325 -3.21 -11.61 -23.34
CA LYS A 325 -3.25 -13.08 -23.31
C LYS A 325 -3.36 -13.47 -21.83
N GLY A 326 -4.58 -13.63 -21.34
CA GLY A 326 -4.84 -14.34 -20.10
C GLY A 326 -4.36 -15.77 -20.31
N ASP A 327 -3.69 -16.30 -19.32
CA ASP A 327 -3.51 -17.74 -19.25
C ASP A 327 -4.91 -18.37 -19.27
N PRO A 328 -5.25 -19.31 -20.16
CA PRO A 328 -6.51 -20.04 -20.09
C PRO A 328 -6.76 -20.68 -18.72
N ALA A 329 -5.71 -20.87 -17.91
CA ALA A 329 -5.76 -21.33 -16.52
C ALA A 329 -5.97 -20.21 -15.46
N ASP A 330 -6.13 -18.94 -15.85
CA ASP A 330 -6.35 -17.82 -14.93
C ASP A 330 -7.72 -17.93 -14.23
N LEU A 331 -7.71 -18.40 -12.99
CA LEU A 331 -8.92 -18.56 -12.16
C LEU A 331 -9.68 -17.24 -11.96
N LEU A 332 -8.99 -16.10 -12.05
CA LEU A 332 -9.60 -14.78 -11.91
C LEU A 332 -10.33 -14.31 -13.17
N ILE A 333 -10.08 -14.91 -14.34
CA ILE A 333 -10.76 -14.61 -15.61
C ILE A 333 -11.03 -15.91 -16.40
N PRO A 334 -12.05 -16.72 -16.01
CA PRO A 334 -12.40 -17.93 -16.74
C PRO A 334 -12.80 -17.65 -18.19
N ALA A 335 -12.50 -18.58 -19.10
CA ALA A 335 -12.72 -18.42 -20.54
C ALA A 335 -14.18 -18.12 -20.94
N HIS A 336 -15.18 -18.59 -20.18
CA HIS A 336 -16.59 -18.30 -20.46
C HIS A 336 -16.94 -16.81 -20.24
N VAL A 337 -16.25 -16.13 -19.32
CA VAL A 337 -16.47 -14.69 -19.05
C VAL A 337 -16.03 -13.85 -20.23
N LEU A 338 -15.00 -14.28 -20.97
CA LEU A 338 -14.53 -13.60 -22.18
C LEU A 338 -15.53 -13.66 -23.35
N LYS A 339 -16.61 -14.44 -23.21
CA LYS A 339 -17.71 -14.54 -24.18
C LYS A 339 -18.92 -13.68 -23.81
N GLN A 340 -18.91 -13.01 -22.65
CA GLN A 340 -20.02 -12.18 -22.16
C GLN A 340 -19.97 -10.75 -22.73
N ASP A 341 -20.89 -9.90 -22.28
CA ASP A 341 -20.99 -8.51 -22.69
C ASP A 341 -19.80 -7.66 -22.18
N ALA A 342 -19.59 -6.50 -22.82
CA ALA A 342 -18.43 -5.67 -22.60
C ALA A 342 -18.24 -5.19 -21.14
N PRO A 343 -19.27 -4.67 -20.45
CA PRO A 343 -19.18 -4.31 -19.02
C PRO A 343 -18.75 -5.47 -18.13
N THR A 344 -19.21 -6.69 -18.41
CA THR A 344 -18.86 -7.88 -17.63
C THR A 344 -17.40 -8.32 -17.86
N ILE A 345 -16.92 -8.26 -19.09
CA ILE A 345 -15.49 -8.50 -19.40
C ILE A 345 -14.61 -7.46 -18.70
N ALA A 346 -15.00 -6.18 -18.76
CA ALA A 346 -14.29 -5.09 -18.10
C ALA A 346 -14.27 -5.26 -16.58
N ALA A 347 -15.39 -5.67 -15.97
CA ALA A 347 -15.48 -5.98 -14.54
C ALA A 347 -14.56 -7.14 -14.15
N ALA A 348 -14.54 -8.21 -14.95
CA ALA A 348 -13.67 -9.36 -14.72
C ALA A 348 -12.18 -8.97 -14.73
N GLN A 349 -11.77 -8.17 -15.72
CA GLN A 349 -10.40 -7.66 -15.80
C GLN A 349 -10.07 -6.70 -14.67
N ALA A 350 -11.00 -5.80 -14.31
CA ALA A 350 -10.83 -4.84 -13.22
C ALA A 350 -10.64 -5.55 -11.87
N VAL A 351 -11.52 -6.53 -11.58
CA VAL A 351 -11.44 -7.33 -10.36
C VAL A 351 -10.18 -8.18 -10.33
N ALA A 352 -9.82 -8.85 -11.43
CA ALA A 352 -8.59 -9.66 -11.48
C ALA A 352 -7.34 -8.81 -11.25
N SER A 353 -7.28 -7.61 -11.84
CA SER A 353 -6.18 -6.66 -11.66
C SER A 353 -6.15 -6.12 -10.23
N ALA A 354 -7.31 -5.84 -9.64
CA ALA A 354 -7.42 -5.42 -8.25
C ALA A 354 -6.96 -6.51 -7.28
N VAL A 355 -7.34 -7.77 -7.50
CA VAL A 355 -6.87 -8.91 -6.71
C VAL A 355 -5.35 -9.02 -6.81
N ARG A 356 -4.74 -8.98 -8.00
CA ARG A 356 -3.28 -9.05 -8.17
C ARG A 356 -2.54 -7.88 -7.53
N HIS A 357 -3.06 -6.67 -7.70
CA HIS A 357 -2.52 -5.44 -7.11
C HIS A 357 -2.48 -5.53 -5.58
N LEU A 358 -3.60 -5.92 -4.96
CA LEU A 358 -3.71 -6.04 -3.51
C LEU A 358 -2.91 -7.24 -2.98
N SER A 359 -2.99 -8.38 -3.67
CA SER A 359 -2.33 -9.64 -3.27
C SER A 359 -0.81 -9.56 -3.30
N GLN A 360 -0.22 -8.61 -4.03
CA GLN A 360 1.23 -8.37 -3.97
C GLN A 360 1.67 -7.90 -2.59
N ARG A 361 0.83 -7.13 -1.87
CA ARG A 361 1.18 -6.50 -0.59
C ARG A 361 0.48 -7.11 0.60
N GLU A 362 -0.70 -7.69 0.44
CA GLU A 362 -1.50 -8.26 1.53
C GLU A 362 -2.04 -9.64 1.14
N ALA A 363 -1.97 -10.63 2.04
CA ALA A 363 -2.50 -11.97 1.76
C ALA A 363 -4.04 -12.01 1.80
N ALA A 364 -4.66 -11.03 2.46
CA ALA A 364 -6.10 -10.82 2.50
C ALA A 364 -6.39 -9.32 2.63
N PHE A 365 -7.55 -8.89 2.14
CA PHE A 365 -7.90 -7.47 2.06
C PHE A 365 -9.41 -7.26 2.29
N PRO A 366 -9.83 -6.07 2.78
CA PRO A 366 -11.25 -5.74 2.92
C PRO A 366 -11.93 -5.71 1.55
N ARG A 367 -13.17 -6.17 1.48
CA ARG A 367 -13.99 -6.20 0.26
C ARG A 367 -14.07 -4.82 -0.39
N GLU A 368 -14.26 -3.77 0.39
CA GLU A 368 -14.36 -2.39 -0.09
C GLU A 368 -13.04 -1.88 -0.68
N GLY A 369 -11.92 -2.37 -0.15
CA GLY A 369 -10.58 -2.14 -0.73
C GLY A 369 -10.46 -2.76 -2.12
N LEU A 370 -11.00 -3.96 -2.32
CA LEU A 370 -11.06 -4.62 -3.64
C LEU A 370 -11.94 -3.86 -4.63
N LEU A 371 -13.15 -3.44 -4.21
CA LEU A 371 -14.05 -2.66 -5.06
C LEU A 371 -13.39 -1.35 -5.51
N LYS A 372 -12.78 -0.63 -4.57
CA LYS A 372 -12.08 0.62 -4.87
C LYS A 372 -10.92 0.40 -5.83
N ALA A 373 -10.06 -0.59 -5.57
CA ALA A 373 -8.93 -0.90 -6.43
C ALA A 373 -9.39 -1.25 -7.85
N ALA A 374 -10.47 -2.03 -8.01
CA ALA A 374 -11.04 -2.38 -9.30
C ALA A 374 -11.56 -1.15 -10.07
N LEU A 375 -12.27 -0.23 -9.40
CA LEU A 375 -12.75 1.02 -10.00
C LEU A 375 -11.58 1.94 -10.41
N ASP A 376 -10.54 2.02 -9.57
CA ASP A 376 -9.34 2.82 -9.85
C ASP A 376 -8.53 2.27 -11.04
N PHE A 377 -8.80 1.04 -11.51
CA PHE A 377 -8.28 0.57 -12.79
C PHE A 377 -8.86 1.29 -14.01
N GLY A 378 -9.95 2.06 -13.85
CA GLY A 378 -10.49 2.92 -14.90
C GLY A 378 -10.98 2.17 -16.14
N LEU A 379 -11.32 0.88 -16.00
CA LEU A 379 -11.96 0.09 -17.05
C LEU A 379 -13.45 0.46 -17.12
N PRO A 380 -14.11 0.30 -18.28
CA PRO A 380 -15.49 0.71 -18.49
C PRO A 380 -16.47 -0.24 -17.77
N THR A 381 -16.60 -0.06 -16.46
CA THR A 381 -17.42 -0.90 -15.57
C THR A 381 -17.97 -0.08 -14.40
N THR A 382 -18.85 -0.68 -13.60
CA THR A 382 -19.53 -0.05 -12.46
C THR A 382 -19.36 -0.87 -11.20
N VAL A 383 -19.69 -0.30 -10.04
CA VAL A 383 -19.63 -1.03 -8.77
C VAL A 383 -20.51 -2.29 -8.78
N ASP A 384 -21.68 -2.26 -9.43
CA ASP A 384 -22.60 -3.40 -9.48
C ASP A 384 -22.02 -4.58 -10.26
N HIS A 385 -21.41 -4.30 -11.43
CA HIS A 385 -20.74 -5.34 -12.22
C HIS A 385 -19.52 -5.91 -11.46
N ILE A 386 -18.76 -5.05 -10.78
CA ILE A 386 -17.63 -5.45 -9.93
C ILE A 386 -18.12 -6.33 -8.78
N GLU A 387 -19.14 -5.94 -8.03
CA GLU A 387 -19.70 -6.73 -6.93
C GLU A 387 -20.24 -8.08 -7.41
N THR A 388 -20.93 -8.10 -8.55
CA THR A 388 -21.40 -9.33 -9.21
C THR A 388 -20.22 -10.26 -9.51
N ARG A 389 -19.14 -9.72 -10.06
CA ARG A 389 -17.93 -10.48 -10.35
C ARG A 389 -17.23 -10.99 -9.09
N VAL A 390 -17.10 -10.16 -8.05
CA VAL A 390 -16.52 -10.54 -6.77
C VAL A 390 -17.34 -11.67 -6.14
N ASN A 391 -18.66 -11.57 -6.13
CA ASN A 391 -19.55 -12.62 -5.63
C ASN A 391 -19.40 -13.92 -6.43
N ALA A 392 -19.20 -13.84 -7.75
CA ALA A 392 -18.94 -15.02 -8.59
C ALA A 392 -17.61 -15.71 -8.23
N LEU A 393 -16.54 -14.94 -7.99
CA LEU A 393 -15.24 -15.48 -7.55
C LEU A 393 -15.31 -16.10 -6.15
N VAL A 394 -16.14 -15.55 -5.27
CA VAL A 394 -16.43 -16.14 -3.96
C VAL A 394 -17.14 -17.49 -4.11
N ARG A 395 -18.17 -17.56 -4.95
CA ARG A 395 -18.89 -18.82 -5.22
C ARG A 395 -18.01 -19.89 -5.86
N SER A 396 -17.07 -19.49 -6.72
CA SER A 396 -16.15 -20.44 -7.36
C SER A 396 -14.97 -20.86 -6.47
N GLY A 397 -14.82 -20.28 -5.28
CA GLY A 397 -13.69 -20.54 -4.38
C GLY A 397 -12.35 -19.90 -4.80
N ALA A 398 -12.35 -19.03 -5.82
CA ALA A 398 -11.17 -18.28 -6.24
C ALA A 398 -10.84 -17.15 -5.25
N LEU A 399 -11.87 -16.61 -4.60
CA LEU A 399 -11.77 -15.76 -3.42
C LEU A 399 -12.50 -16.43 -2.26
N GLU A 400 -11.93 -16.32 -1.07
CA GLU A 400 -12.46 -16.97 0.13
C GLU A 400 -12.82 -15.91 1.17
N PRO A 401 -14.06 -15.92 1.69
CA PRO A 401 -14.52 -14.89 2.62
C PRO A 401 -13.93 -15.07 4.01
N GLY A 402 -13.56 -13.94 4.61
CA GLY A 402 -13.10 -13.88 6.00
C GLY A 402 -14.20 -14.22 7.01
N LYS A 403 -13.79 -14.74 8.16
CA LYS A 403 -14.66 -15.17 9.27
C LYS A 403 -14.31 -14.44 10.56
N GLY A 404 -15.19 -14.54 11.57
CA GLY A 404 -14.96 -13.93 12.89
C GLY A 404 -14.82 -12.41 12.83
N GLU A 405 -13.72 -11.89 13.37
CA GLU A 405 -13.40 -10.46 13.37
C GLU A 405 -13.08 -9.90 11.97
N HIS A 406 -12.74 -10.77 11.01
CA HIS A 406 -12.45 -10.42 9.63
C HIS A 406 -13.66 -10.60 8.69
N LYS A 407 -14.89 -10.59 9.22
CA LYS A 407 -16.10 -10.52 8.37
C LYS A 407 -16.01 -9.29 7.45
N GLY A 408 -16.23 -9.51 6.15
CA GLY A 408 -16.07 -8.48 5.12
C GLY A 408 -14.69 -8.44 4.46
N TRP A 409 -13.75 -9.28 4.87
CA TRP A 409 -12.47 -9.48 4.19
C TRP A 409 -12.55 -10.61 3.16
N LEU A 410 -11.62 -10.61 2.22
CA LEU A 410 -11.43 -11.61 1.18
C LEU A 410 -9.96 -12.02 1.12
N ALA A 411 -9.70 -13.31 0.95
CA ALA A 411 -8.37 -13.86 0.65
C ALA A 411 -8.38 -14.54 -0.72
N SER A 412 -7.29 -14.44 -1.47
CA SER A 412 -7.18 -15.20 -2.73
C SER A 412 -6.88 -16.67 -2.47
N ARG A 413 -7.32 -17.54 -3.39
CA ARG A 413 -6.98 -18.97 -3.31
C ARG A 413 -5.47 -19.20 -3.35
N GLU A 414 -4.76 -18.46 -4.19
CA GLU A 414 -3.31 -18.48 -4.30
C GLU A 414 -2.62 -18.16 -2.97
N ALA A 415 -3.10 -17.16 -2.22
CA ALA A 415 -2.54 -16.81 -0.92
C ALA A 415 -2.76 -17.91 0.13
N LEU A 416 -3.93 -18.57 0.12
CA LEU A 416 -4.22 -19.71 0.99
C LEU A 416 -3.32 -20.90 0.67
N ASP A 417 -3.17 -21.23 -0.61
CA ASP A 417 -2.35 -22.36 -1.05
C ASP A 417 -0.87 -22.10 -0.76
N LEU A 418 -0.39 -20.85 -0.92
CA LEU A 418 0.97 -20.45 -0.56
C LEU A 418 1.23 -20.58 0.94
N GLU A 419 0.33 -20.06 1.79
CA GLU A 419 0.45 -20.20 3.24
C GLU A 419 0.37 -21.66 3.70
N GLY A 420 -0.54 -22.44 3.12
CA GLY A 420 -0.64 -23.88 3.37
C GLY A 420 0.62 -24.63 2.97
N THR A 421 1.22 -24.27 1.84
CA THR A 421 2.49 -24.85 1.37
C THR A 421 3.64 -24.55 2.33
N ILE A 422 3.72 -23.35 2.89
CA ILE A 422 4.72 -23.01 3.91
C ILE A 422 4.58 -23.94 5.12
N LEU A 423 3.35 -24.09 5.65
CA LEU A 423 3.11 -24.95 6.81
C LEU A 423 3.43 -26.42 6.52
N ALA A 424 3.01 -26.93 5.35
CA ALA A 424 3.28 -28.31 4.95
C ALA A 424 4.78 -28.60 4.81
N ASN A 425 5.56 -27.68 4.22
CA ASN A 425 7.01 -27.89 4.12
C ASN A 425 7.72 -27.72 5.47
N VAL A 426 7.22 -26.88 6.39
CA VAL A 426 7.74 -26.82 7.76
C VAL A 426 7.52 -28.15 8.46
N ASP A 427 6.34 -28.73 8.31
CA ASP A 427 5.98 -30.00 8.92
C ASP A 427 6.75 -31.18 8.32
N GLN A 428 6.99 -31.20 7.00
CA GLN A 428 7.89 -32.16 6.34
C GLN A 428 9.31 -32.17 6.96
N GLY A 429 9.76 -31.05 7.52
CA GLY A 429 11.05 -30.97 8.21
C GLY A 429 11.04 -31.50 9.64
N ARG A 430 9.89 -31.86 10.21
CA ARG A 430 9.77 -32.35 11.59
C ARG A 430 10.42 -33.72 11.72
N GLY A 431 11.27 -33.88 12.73
CA GLY A 431 12.01 -35.13 12.96
C GLY A 431 12.97 -35.55 11.83
N ALA A 432 13.19 -34.71 10.82
CA ALA A 432 13.90 -35.07 9.59
C ALA A 432 15.44 -35.01 9.72
N VAL A 433 15.98 -34.62 10.87
CA VAL A 433 17.43 -34.46 11.09
C VAL A 433 17.86 -35.02 12.44
N SER A 434 19.08 -35.54 12.50
CA SER A 434 19.68 -35.96 13.77
C SER A 434 20.06 -34.74 14.62
N PRO A 435 19.91 -34.80 15.96
CA PRO A 435 20.47 -33.81 16.87
C PRO A 435 21.99 -33.70 16.66
N ILE A 436 22.54 -32.50 16.85
CA ILE A 436 24.00 -32.30 16.83
C ILE A 436 24.57 -32.70 18.19
N LEU A 437 23.86 -32.30 19.25
CA LEU A 437 24.17 -32.62 20.63
C LEU A 437 22.90 -33.05 21.35
N ASP A 438 23.05 -33.86 22.39
CA ASP A 438 21.97 -34.11 23.33
C ASP A 438 21.63 -32.83 24.12
N ARG A 439 20.37 -32.68 24.51
CA ARG A 439 19.87 -31.42 25.08
C ARG A 439 20.60 -30.97 26.37
N PRO A 440 20.87 -31.84 27.35
CA PRO A 440 21.63 -31.46 28.54
C PRO A 440 23.04 -30.98 28.19
N ASP A 441 23.73 -31.73 27.33
CA ASP A 441 25.09 -31.41 26.88
C ASP A 441 25.14 -30.10 26.10
N ALA A 442 24.13 -29.86 25.26
CA ALA A 442 24.01 -28.63 24.49
C ALA A 442 23.89 -27.40 25.40
N ALA A 443 23.08 -27.47 26.46
CA ALA A 443 22.92 -26.38 27.43
C ALA A 443 24.23 -26.11 28.19
N GLN A 444 24.86 -27.15 28.72
CA GLN A 444 26.11 -27.03 29.47
C GLN A 444 27.25 -26.49 28.60
N ARG A 445 27.43 -27.04 27.40
CA ARG A 445 28.50 -26.62 26.48
C ARG A 445 28.30 -25.20 25.98
N VAL A 446 27.09 -24.80 25.62
CA VAL A 446 26.86 -23.42 25.14
C VAL A 446 27.07 -22.40 26.25
N GLN A 447 26.67 -22.71 27.48
CA GLN A 447 26.93 -21.86 28.64
C GLN A 447 28.43 -21.73 28.90
N ALA A 448 29.18 -22.84 28.85
CA ALA A 448 30.63 -22.85 29.01
C ALA A 448 31.33 -22.03 27.92
N VAL A 449 30.98 -22.24 26.64
CA VAL A 449 31.57 -21.48 25.52
C VAL A 449 31.21 -20.00 25.61
N ALA A 450 29.97 -19.65 25.98
CA ALA A 450 29.54 -18.27 26.15
C ALA A 450 30.33 -17.56 27.26
N ALA A 451 30.52 -18.23 28.40
CA ALA A 451 31.24 -17.68 29.54
C ALA A 451 32.75 -17.56 29.28
N LEU A 452 33.39 -18.64 28.82
CA LEU A 452 34.84 -18.73 28.67
C LEU A 452 35.37 -17.92 27.47
N ASN A 453 34.69 -18.03 26.32
CA ASN A 453 35.22 -17.47 25.07
C ASN A 453 34.63 -16.10 24.72
N HIS A 454 33.45 -15.78 25.26
CA HIS A 454 32.74 -14.53 24.93
C HIS A 454 32.45 -13.65 26.16
N GLY A 455 32.73 -14.12 27.39
CA GLY A 455 32.51 -13.37 28.63
C GLY A 455 31.03 -13.09 28.94
N ILE A 456 30.11 -13.93 28.45
CA ILE A 456 28.66 -13.73 28.57
C ILE A 456 28.05 -14.91 29.31
N SER A 457 27.24 -14.63 30.34
CA SER A 457 26.33 -15.62 30.92
C SER A 457 24.99 -15.55 30.20
N LEU A 458 24.56 -16.66 29.59
CA LEU A 458 23.24 -16.70 28.96
C LEU A 458 22.16 -16.78 30.03
N ASN A 459 21.03 -16.11 29.80
CA ASN A 459 19.81 -16.30 30.59
C ASN A 459 19.01 -17.52 30.09
N GLU A 460 17.98 -17.92 30.83
CA GLU A 460 17.15 -19.09 30.50
C GLU A 460 16.57 -19.05 29.07
N GLY A 461 16.11 -17.90 28.59
CA GLY A 461 15.57 -17.75 27.24
C GLY A 461 16.63 -17.90 26.16
N GLN A 462 17.83 -17.37 26.42
CA GLN A 462 19.00 -17.46 25.54
C GLN A 462 19.57 -18.88 25.49
N GLU A 463 19.68 -19.54 26.64
CA GLU A 463 20.11 -20.94 26.75
C GLU A 463 19.12 -21.85 26.03
N ASN A 464 17.81 -21.72 26.27
CA ASN A 464 16.79 -22.51 25.58
C ASN A 464 16.83 -22.32 24.05
N ALA A 465 17.16 -21.11 23.56
CA ALA A 465 17.31 -20.85 22.14
C ALA A 465 18.52 -21.57 21.54
N ALA A 466 19.67 -21.52 22.21
CA ALA A 466 20.84 -22.30 21.83
C ALA A 466 20.58 -23.82 21.91
N SER A 467 19.96 -24.23 23.02
CA SER A 467 19.29 -25.50 23.30
C SER A 467 18.66 -26.13 22.07
N LEU A 468 17.64 -25.43 21.61
CA LEU A 468 16.82 -25.80 20.47
C LEU A 468 17.64 -25.90 19.18
N VAL A 469 18.55 -24.96 18.93
CA VAL A 469 19.36 -24.96 17.71
C VAL A 469 20.34 -26.13 17.68
N LEU A 470 20.81 -26.65 18.80
CA LEU A 470 21.79 -27.73 18.84
C LEU A 470 21.16 -29.13 18.95
N SER A 471 20.03 -29.24 19.66
CA SER A 471 19.46 -30.54 20.06
C SER A 471 18.15 -30.95 19.36
N SER A 472 17.52 -30.05 18.59
CA SER A 472 16.24 -30.37 17.94
C SER A 472 16.39 -31.44 16.86
N ARG A 473 15.40 -32.32 16.73
CA ARG A 473 15.28 -33.25 15.60
C ARG A 473 14.59 -32.62 14.38
N ASP A 474 14.07 -31.41 14.54
CA ASP A 474 13.40 -30.70 13.47
C ASP A 474 14.41 -29.95 12.61
N ARG A 475 14.27 -30.09 11.29
CA ARG A 475 15.06 -29.37 10.29
C ARG A 475 14.80 -27.87 10.37
N ILE A 476 13.60 -27.45 10.76
CA ILE A 476 13.21 -26.04 10.77
C ILE A 476 12.74 -25.66 12.17
N VAL A 477 13.42 -24.68 12.77
CA VAL A 477 13.15 -24.22 14.13
C VAL A 477 13.02 -22.70 14.15
N ALA A 478 12.34 -22.15 15.16
CA ALA A 478 12.16 -20.70 15.32
C ALA A 478 12.69 -20.17 16.65
N ILE A 479 13.31 -18.99 16.63
CA ILE A 479 13.65 -18.20 17.81
C ILE A 479 12.86 -16.90 17.73
N GLN A 480 11.87 -16.77 18.61
CA GLN A 480 11.10 -15.55 18.81
C GLN A 480 11.81 -14.71 19.88
N GLY A 481 12.49 -13.64 19.47
CA GLY A 481 13.22 -12.80 20.41
C GLY A 481 12.90 -11.32 20.22
N MET A 482 12.48 -10.66 21.30
CA MET A 482 12.14 -9.25 21.29
C MET A 482 13.36 -8.36 20.93
N ALA A 483 13.11 -7.10 20.61
CA ALA A 483 14.20 -6.14 20.41
C ALA A 483 15.09 -6.06 21.65
N GLY A 484 16.41 -6.16 21.46
CA GLY A 484 17.37 -6.09 22.56
C GLY A 484 17.56 -7.38 23.36
N ALA A 485 16.97 -8.51 22.94
CA ALA A 485 17.09 -9.79 23.65
C ALA A 485 18.47 -10.49 23.58
N GLY A 486 19.43 -9.92 22.85
CA GLY A 486 20.76 -10.52 22.68
C GLY A 486 20.81 -11.66 21.65
N LYS A 487 19.93 -11.66 20.64
CA LYS A 487 19.88 -12.68 19.58
C LYS A 487 21.25 -12.94 18.94
N SER A 488 21.92 -11.89 18.47
CA SER A 488 23.27 -12.01 17.89
C SER A 488 24.30 -12.51 18.91
N SER A 489 24.18 -12.11 20.18
CA SER A 489 25.07 -12.55 21.25
C SER A 489 24.98 -14.06 21.51
N VAL A 490 23.79 -14.65 21.43
CA VAL A 490 23.58 -16.12 21.55
C VAL A 490 24.09 -16.86 20.32
N MET A 491 23.95 -16.27 19.12
CA MET A 491 24.37 -16.94 17.89
C MET A 491 25.88 -17.09 17.75
N LYS A 492 26.69 -16.27 18.45
CA LYS A 492 28.17 -16.42 18.48
C LYS A 492 28.63 -17.77 19.06
N PRO A 493 28.33 -18.12 20.33
CA PRO A 493 28.75 -19.39 20.90
C PRO A 493 28.08 -20.58 20.21
N VAL A 494 26.83 -20.43 19.75
CA VAL A 494 26.15 -21.47 18.95
C VAL A 494 26.89 -21.73 17.64
N ALA A 495 27.24 -20.69 16.88
CA ALA A 495 27.97 -20.88 15.62
C ALA A 495 29.39 -21.43 15.82
N GLN A 496 30.03 -21.11 16.95
CA GLN A 496 31.29 -21.74 17.32
C GLN A 496 31.11 -23.25 17.54
N LEU A 497 30.17 -23.65 18.41
CA LEU A 497 29.89 -25.06 18.68
C LEU A 497 29.50 -25.83 17.41
N LEU A 498 28.67 -25.24 16.56
CA LEU A 498 28.30 -25.85 15.27
C LEU A 498 29.53 -26.17 14.42
N ARG A 499 30.54 -25.29 14.37
CA ARG A 499 31.78 -25.54 13.63
C ARG A 499 32.65 -26.61 14.28
N GLU A 500 32.71 -26.63 15.62
CA GLU A 500 33.42 -27.68 16.37
C GLU A 500 32.81 -29.07 16.10
N GLU A 501 31.48 -29.13 15.90
CA GLU A 501 30.74 -30.35 15.51
C GLU A 501 30.71 -30.59 13.99
N GLY A 502 31.59 -29.92 13.22
CA GLY A 502 31.73 -30.12 11.77
C GLY A 502 30.64 -29.52 10.90
N LYS A 503 29.72 -28.73 11.46
CA LYS A 503 28.65 -28.05 10.70
C LYS A 503 29.07 -26.65 10.25
N GLN A 504 28.66 -26.28 9.04
CA GLN A 504 28.89 -24.95 8.49
C GLN A 504 27.71 -24.04 8.79
N VAL A 505 27.96 -22.78 9.14
CA VAL A 505 26.88 -21.82 9.43
C VAL A 505 26.85 -20.75 8.34
N LEU A 506 25.71 -20.59 7.69
CA LEU A 506 25.47 -19.55 6.69
C LEU A 506 24.34 -18.63 7.16
N GLY A 507 24.66 -17.36 7.35
CA GLY A 507 23.69 -16.32 7.68
C GLY A 507 22.92 -15.83 6.45
N LEU A 508 21.62 -15.62 6.63
CA LEU A 508 20.70 -15.08 5.63
C LEU A 508 19.99 -13.86 6.20
N ALA A 509 19.91 -12.79 5.42
CA ALA A 509 19.14 -11.60 5.79
C ALA A 509 18.46 -10.96 4.57
N VAL A 510 17.47 -10.10 4.79
CA VAL A 510 16.70 -9.46 3.70
C VAL A 510 17.46 -8.33 2.98
N GLN A 511 18.44 -7.70 3.64
CA GLN A 511 19.15 -6.53 3.12
C GLN A 511 20.66 -6.64 3.36
N ASN A 512 21.47 -6.05 2.48
CA ASN A 512 22.94 -6.07 2.58
C ASN A 512 23.45 -5.43 3.89
N THR A 513 22.80 -4.38 4.38
CA THR A 513 23.14 -3.75 5.66
C THR A 513 22.97 -4.73 6.82
N LEU A 514 21.91 -5.54 6.82
CA LEU A 514 21.68 -6.60 7.81
C LEU A 514 22.68 -7.75 7.66
N VAL A 515 23.07 -8.10 6.42
CA VAL A 515 24.13 -9.09 6.15
C VAL A 515 25.45 -8.64 6.79
N GLN A 516 25.87 -7.39 6.54
CA GLN A 516 27.10 -6.83 7.12
C GLN A 516 27.05 -6.76 8.65
N MET A 517 25.89 -6.39 9.21
CA MET A 517 25.70 -6.39 10.67
C MET A 517 25.76 -7.80 11.25
N LEU A 518 25.10 -8.78 10.62
CA LEU A 518 25.14 -10.17 11.05
C LEU A 518 26.58 -10.70 11.03
N GLU A 519 27.32 -10.47 9.95
CA GLU A 519 28.74 -10.83 9.84
C GLU A 519 29.60 -10.17 10.92
N ARG A 520 29.49 -8.85 11.09
CA ARG A 520 30.27 -8.10 12.09
C ARG A 520 29.92 -8.53 13.51
N ASP A 521 28.64 -8.72 13.81
CA ASP A 521 28.14 -8.94 15.15
C ASP A 521 28.20 -10.42 15.56
N THR A 522 28.36 -11.37 14.64
CA THR A 522 28.41 -12.82 14.97
C THR A 522 29.63 -13.56 14.43
N GLY A 523 30.35 -13.01 13.45
CA GLY A 523 31.40 -13.71 12.72
C GLY A 523 30.87 -14.81 11.79
N ILE A 524 29.56 -14.85 11.51
CA ILE A 524 28.94 -15.81 10.59
C ILE A 524 28.95 -15.23 9.19
N ARG A 525 29.59 -15.93 8.24
CA ARG A 525 29.52 -15.58 6.81
C ARG A 525 28.06 -15.52 6.38
N SER A 526 27.67 -14.43 5.72
CA SER A 526 26.27 -14.16 5.44
C SER A 526 26.04 -13.70 3.99
N MET A 527 24.80 -13.84 3.53
CA MET A 527 24.36 -13.27 2.26
C MET A 527 22.88 -12.91 2.27
N THR A 528 22.43 -12.15 1.28
CA THR A 528 21.00 -11.83 1.18
C THR A 528 20.18 -13.05 0.75
N ILE A 529 18.96 -13.18 1.26
CA ILE A 529 18.00 -14.22 0.82
C ILE A 529 17.82 -14.19 -0.71
N ALA A 530 17.66 -13.00 -1.29
CA ALA A 530 17.50 -12.86 -2.75
C ALA A 530 18.66 -13.47 -3.54
N ARG A 531 19.91 -13.29 -3.08
CA ARG A 531 21.09 -13.91 -3.68
C ARG A 531 21.09 -15.43 -3.51
N PHE A 532 20.74 -15.92 -2.32
CA PHE A 532 20.65 -17.35 -2.04
C PHE A 532 19.58 -18.03 -2.92
N LEU A 533 18.37 -17.46 -2.99
CA LEU A 533 17.28 -17.96 -3.83
C LEU A 533 17.62 -17.88 -5.33
N ALA A 534 18.34 -16.84 -5.78
CA ALA A 534 18.79 -16.75 -7.16
C ALA A 534 19.84 -17.82 -7.51
N GLN A 535 20.74 -18.15 -6.59
CA GLN A 535 21.76 -19.18 -6.77
C GLN A 535 21.13 -20.57 -6.92
N TRP A 536 20.11 -20.88 -6.11
CA TRP A 536 19.46 -22.20 -6.08
C TRP A 536 18.11 -22.25 -6.81
N GLY A 537 17.73 -21.18 -7.52
CA GLY A 537 16.40 -21.05 -8.13
C GLY A 537 16.09 -22.12 -9.16
N ARG A 538 17.10 -22.65 -9.86
CA ARG A 538 16.92 -23.77 -10.80
C ARG A 538 16.33 -25.01 -10.14
N LEU A 539 16.77 -25.34 -8.92
CA LEU A 539 16.26 -26.49 -8.17
C LEU A 539 14.77 -26.34 -7.81
N LEU A 540 14.30 -25.11 -7.61
CA LEU A 540 12.88 -24.86 -7.35
C LEU A 540 12.01 -25.06 -8.60
N HIS A 541 12.55 -24.81 -9.78
CA HIS A 541 11.85 -24.99 -11.05
C HIS A 541 11.91 -26.43 -11.56
N GLU A 542 13.01 -27.14 -11.28
CA GLU A 542 13.25 -28.52 -11.73
C GLU A 542 13.56 -29.43 -10.52
N PRO A 543 12.59 -29.64 -9.59
CA PRO A 543 12.84 -30.39 -8.36
C PRO A 543 13.12 -31.89 -8.58
N GLY A 544 12.79 -32.43 -9.74
CA GLY A 544 13.08 -33.82 -10.12
C GLY A 544 14.46 -34.04 -10.76
N ASN A 545 15.25 -32.98 -10.94
CA ASN A 545 16.57 -33.08 -11.54
C ASN A 545 17.59 -33.62 -10.52
N ALA A 546 17.96 -34.89 -10.66
CA ALA A 546 18.85 -35.59 -9.74
C ALA A 546 20.23 -34.91 -9.61
N THR A 547 20.76 -34.33 -10.69
CA THR A 547 22.04 -33.62 -10.66
C THR A 547 21.97 -32.38 -9.78
N LEU A 548 20.94 -31.54 -9.96
CA LEU A 548 20.75 -30.34 -9.14
C LEU A 548 20.49 -30.67 -7.66
N LEU A 549 19.76 -31.76 -7.40
CA LEU A 549 19.55 -32.25 -6.02
C LEU A 549 20.87 -32.67 -5.39
N ASN A 550 21.69 -33.45 -6.10
CA ASN A 550 22.97 -33.92 -5.58
C ASN A 550 23.97 -32.77 -5.37
N GLU A 551 24.01 -31.80 -6.30
CA GLU A 551 24.78 -30.57 -6.16
C GLU A 551 24.36 -29.78 -4.90
N ALA A 552 23.04 -29.63 -4.70
CA ALA A 552 22.52 -28.89 -3.55
C ALA A 552 22.78 -29.62 -2.22
N ARG A 553 22.58 -30.94 -2.16
CA ARG A 553 22.89 -31.76 -0.98
C ARG A 553 24.38 -31.72 -0.64
N THR A 554 25.24 -31.86 -1.63
CA THR A 554 26.70 -31.76 -1.42
C THR A 554 27.09 -30.37 -0.92
N ALA A 555 26.48 -29.31 -1.47
CA ALA A 555 26.83 -27.95 -1.12
C ALA A 555 26.21 -27.46 0.20
N LEU A 556 25.04 -27.97 0.60
CA LEU A 556 24.24 -27.42 1.71
C LEU A 556 23.84 -28.42 2.79
N GLY A 557 24.03 -29.73 2.60
CA GLY A 557 23.57 -30.78 3.52
C GLY A 557 24.12 -30.61 4.94
N ASP A 558 25.40 -30.26 5.08
CA ASP A 558 26.04 -29.99 6.39
C ASP A 558 25.88 -28.55 6.89
N HIS A 559 25.04 -27.74 6.24
CA HIS A 559 24.84 -26.35 6.62
C HIS A 559 23.69 -26.18 7.62
N VAL A 560 23.95 -25.32 8.61
CA VAL A 560 22.94 -24.63 9.40
C VAL A 560 22.71 -23.24 8.78
N LEU A 561 21.53 -23.05 8.20
CA LEU A 561 21.09 -21.78 7.65
C LEU A 561 20.47 -20.94 8.76
N LEU A 562 21.04 -19.78 9.05
CA LEU A 562 20.53 -18.84 10.06
C LEU A 562 19.84 -17.68 9.37
N LEU A 563 18.51 -17.63 9.39
CA LEU A 563 17.75 -16.49 8.88
C LEU A 563 17.50 -15.46 9.99
N ASP A 564 18.15 -14.30 9.89
CA ASP A 564 17.92 -13.16 10.78
C ASP A 564 16.77 -12.27 10.29
N GLU A 565 16.13 -11.57 11.23
CA GLU A 565 14.94 -10.72 11.01
C GLU A 565 13.84 -11.44 10.19
N ALA A 566 13.55 -12.69 10.56
CA ALA A 566 12.65 -13.60 9.85
C ALA A 566 11.22 -13.06 9.64
N SER A 567 10.78 -12.07 10.42
CA SER A 567 9.51 -11.35 10.27
C SER A 567 9.46 -10.43 9.05
N MET A 568 10.61 -10.02 8.51
CA MET A 568 10.71 -9.18 7.30
C MET A 568 10.62 -9.96 5.98
N VAL A 569 10.46 -11.29 6.04
CA VAL A 569 10.43 -12.16 4.85
C VAL A 569 9.00 -12.46 4.43
N SER A 570 8.69 -12.25 3.16
CA SER A 570 7.36 -12.45 2.58
C SER A 570 6.96 -13.93 2.52
N ASN A 571 5.68 -14.21 2.30
CA ASN A 571 5.20 -15.58 2.07
C ASN A 571 5.93 -16.24 0.89
N GLU A 572 6.14 -15.51 -0.20
CA GLU A 572 6.78 -16.04 -1.42
C GLU A 572 8.23 -16.48 -1.16
N ASP A 573 9.05 -15.60 -0.58
CA ASP A 573 10.46 -15.91 -0.30
C ASP A 573 10.58 -16.99 0.79
N LYS A 574 9.70 -17.00 1.78
CA LYS A 574 9.71 -18.04 2.82
C LYS A 574 9.34 -19.40 2.25
N ALA A 575 8.32 -19.49 1.40
CA ALA A 575 7.92 -20.74 0.76
C ALA A 575 9.08 -21.33 -0.07
N LYS A 576 9.77 -20.48 -0.85
CA LYS A 576 10.96 -20.88 -1.62
C LYS A 576 12.09 -21.35 -0.72
N LEU A 577 12.41 -20.60 0.34
CA LEU A 577 13.51 -20.91 1.27
C LEU A 577 13.29 -22.23 2.02
N VAL A 578 12.09 -22.41 2.58
CA VAL A 578 11.73 -23.61 3.33
C VAL A 578 11.72 -24.84 2.41
N ARG A 579 11.18 -24.72 1.19
CA ARG A 579 11.20 -25.79 0.20
C ARG A 579 12.63 -26.16 -0.23
N LEU A 580 13.49 -25.17 -0.47
CA LEU A 580 14.91 -25.40 -0.77
C LEU A 580 15.65 -26.10 0.38
N ALA A 581 15.39 -25.69 1.62
CA ALA A 581 15.95 -26.34 2.80
C ALA A 581 15.60 -27.83 2.84
N ASN A 582 14.37 -28.19 2.45
CA ASN A 582 13.96 -29.59 2.37
C ASN A 582 14.61 -30.35 1.21
N LEU A 583 14.60 -29.79 0.00
CA LEU A 583 15.16 -30.42 -1.21
C LEU A 583 16.67 -30.64 -1.10
N ALA A 584 17.39 -29.66 -0.55
CA ALA A 584 18.83 -29.73 -0.35
C ALA A 584 19.24 -30.50 0.91
N GLU A 585 18.27 -31.00 1.69
CA GLU A 585 18.49 -31.71 2.95
C GLU A 585 19.44 -30.99 3.90
N VAL A 586 19.26 -29.67 4.03
CA VAL A 586 20.10 -28.87 4.92
C VAL A 586 19.94 -29.37 6.35
N HIS A 587 21.05 -29.36 7.09
CA HIS A 587 21.03 -29.88 8.45
C HIS A 587 20.04 -29.13 9.35
N ARG A 588 19.99 -27.80 9.27
CA ARG A 588 18.96 -27.02 9.98
C ARG A 588 18.74 -25.65 9.35
N LEU A 589 17.49 -25.18 9.35
CA LEU A 589 17.10 -23.80 9.07
C LEU A 589 16.55 -23.17 10.35
N VAL A 590 17.26 -22.17 10.87
CA VAL A 590 16.91 -21.44 12.08
C VAL A 590 16.29 -20.10 11.70
N LEU A 591 15.02 -19.91 12.05
CA LEU A 591 14.28 -18.67 11.81
C LEU A 591 14.37 -17.77 13.05
N VAL A 592 15.14 -16.70 13.00
CA VAL A 592 15.31 -15.76 14.12
C VAL A 592 14.59 -14.45 13.81
N GLY A 593 13.72 -13.98 14.71
CA GLY A 593 13.00 -12.74 14.45
C GLY A 593 12.12 -12.28 15.60
N ASP A 594 11.40 -11.19 15.36
CA ASP A 594 10.37 -10.68 16.26
C ASP A 594 9.08 -10.44 15.48
N LYS A 595 8.03 -11.22 15.78
CA LYS A 595 6.73 -11.06 15.13
C LYS A 595 6.02 -9.73 15.39
N GLN A 596 6.41 -8.99 16.44
CA GLN A 596 5.82 -7.69 16.75
C GLN A 596 6.48 -6.53 15.99
N GLN A 597 7.67 -6.74 15.42
CA GLN A 597 8.34 -5.73 14.60
C GLN A 597 7.75 -5.66 13.18
N LEU A 598 8.27 -4.75 12.34
CA LEU A 598 7.73 -4.56 11.00
C LEU A 598 7.81 -5.87 10.20
N GLY A 599 6.69 -6.17 9.54
CA GLY A 599 6.60 -7.30 8.62
C GLY A 599 7.31 -7.05 7.28
N ALA A 600 7.20 -8.04 6.40
CA ALA A 600 7.63 -7.92 5.01
C ALA A 600 6.92 -6.76 4.29
N VAL A 601 7.57 -6.22 3.25
CA VAL A 601 6.93 -5.22 2.37
C VAL A 601 5.84 -5.89 1.52
N ASP A 602 6.15 -7.07 0.98
CA ASP A 602 5.23 -7.91 0.22
C ASP A 602 4.34 -8.75 1.14
N ALA A 603 3.41 -9.50 0.54
CA ALA A 603 2.33 -10.15 1.26
C ALA A 603 2.75 -11.19 2.31
N GLY A 604 1.99 -11.18 3.42
CA GLY A 604 1.96 -12.22 4.43
C GLY A 604 2.84 -11.98 5.66
N LYS A 605 2.69 -12.87 6.63
CA LYS A 605 3.43 -12.87 7.90
C LYS A 605 3.89 -14.29 8.28
N PRO A 606 4.70 -14.94 7.43
CA PRO A 606 4.94 -16.37 7.55
C PRO A 606 5.66 -16.75 8.84
N PHE A 607 6.47 -15.84 9.44
CA PHE A 607 7.13 -16.10 10.71
C PHE A 607 6.16 -16.18 11.91
N ASP A 608 5.09 -15.39 11.92
CA ASP A 608 4.02 -15.51 12.93
C ASP A 608 3.17 -16.74 12.64
N LEU A 609 2.84 -16.98 11.36
CA LEU A 609 2.04 -18.11 10.91
C LEU A 609 2.62 -19.47 11.34
N VAL A 610 3.90 -19.73 11.08
CA VAL A 610 4.56 -21.00 11.46
C VAL A 610 4.63 -21.19 12.98
N GLN A 611 4.75 -20.09 13.75
CA GLN A 611 4.73 -20.13 15.20
C GLN A 611 3.36 -20.49 15.75
N GLN A 612 2.29 -19.96 15.16
CA GLN A 612 0.92 -20.30 15.53
C GLN A 612 0.54 -21.73 15.10
N ALA A 613 1.15 -22.24 14.02
CA ALA A 613 0.99 -23.61 13.56
C ALA A 613 1.77 -24.65 14.40
N GLY A 614 2.61 -24.22 15.36
CA GLY A 614 3.28 -25.11 16.30
C GLY A 614 4.66 -25.62 15.87
N ILE A 615 5.42 -24.81 15.13
CA ILE A 615 6.86 -25.06 14.92
C ILE A 615 7.60 -25.15 16.27
N ALA A 616 8.63 -26.00 16.35
CA ALA A 616 9.54 -26.00 17.49
C ALA A 616 10.17 -24.62 17.66
N ARG A 617 9.98 -24.02 18.84
CA ARG A 617 10.36 -22.63 19.09
C ARG A 617 10.94 -22.39 20.48
N ALA A 618 11.86 -21.45 20.56
CA ALA A 618 12.35 -20.85 21.80
C ALA A 618 11.97 -19.36 21.86
N LYS A 619 11.80 -18.84 23.08
CA LYS A 619 11.43 -17.43 23.32
C LYS A 619 12.54 -16.71 24.07
N MET A 620 12.82 -15.48 23.65
CA MET A 620 13.76 -14.58 24.30
C MET A 620 13.05 -13.24 24.60
N ASP A 621 12.42 -13.18 25.77
CA ASP A 621 11.48 -12.11 26.16
C ASP A 621 12.09 -11.06 27.12
N VAL A 622 13.40 -11.09 27.34
CA VAL A 622 14.11 -10.15 28.23
C VAL A 622 14.90 -9.13 27.39
N ASN A 623 14.55 -7.84 27.50
CA ASN A 623 15.32 -6.76 26.88
C ASN A 623 16.56 -6.41 27.73
N LEU A 624 17.75 -6.64 27.17
CA LEU A 624 19.03 -6.36 27.83
C LEU A 624 19.67 -5.04 27.35
N ARG A 625 19.03 -4.31 26.43
CA ARG A 625 19.64 -3.19 25.69
C ARG A 625 19.38 -1.83 26.30
N GLY A 626 18.17 -1.57 26.79
CA GLY A 626 17.78 -0.24 27.28
C GLY A 626 18.51 0.11 28.58
N ARG A 627 19.22 1.23 28.63
CA ARG A 627 19.92 1.70 29.84
C ARG A 627 19.08 2.72 30.60
N ASP A 628 18.46 3.64 29.88
CA ASP A 628 17.60 4.67 30.46
C ASP A 628 16.29 4.08 31.05
N PRO A 629 15.92 4.40 32.31
CA PRO A 629 14.71 3.88 32.95
C PRO A 629 13.39 4.34 32.30
N VAL A 630 13.33 5.56 31.75
CA VAL A 630 12.11 6.08 31.09
C VAL A 630 11.88 5.33 29.78
N LEU A 631 12.92 5.21 28.97
CA LEU A 631 12.92 4.50 27.71
C LEU A 631 12.63 3.02 27.90
N ARG A 632 13.19 2.37 28.93
CA ARG A 632 12.87 0.96 29.25
C ARG A 632 11.39 0.76 29.54
N ARG A 633 10.77 1.64 30.34
CA ARG A 633 9.33 1.59 30.62
C ARG A 633 8.50 1.79 29.36
N ALA A 634 8.88 2.75 28.52
CA ALA A 634 8.20 2.99 27.24
C ALA A 634 8.32 1.80 26.28
N GLN A 635 9.51 1.20 26.18
CA GLN A 635 9.77 0.01 25.34
C GLN A 635 8.96 -1.18 25.82
N ALA A 636 8.92 -1.46 27.12
CA ALA A 636 8.12 -2.54 27.70
C ALA A 636 6.62 -2.34 27.42
N ALA A 637 6.09 -1.14 27.70
CA ALA A 637 4.69 -0.82 27.42
C ALA A 637 4.36 -0.93 25.92
N ALA A 638 5.26 -0.49 25.03
CA ALA A 638 5.07 -0.60 23.58
C ALA A 638 5.04 -2.07 23.11
N GLN A 639 5.92 -2.92 23.65
CA GLN A 639 5.98 -4.36 23.32
C GLN A 639 4.73 -5.11 23.81
N GLU A 640 4.14 -4.68 24.93
CA GLU A 640 2.87 -5.22 25.44
C GLU A 640 1.65 -4.65 24.70
N GLY A 641 1.85 -3.70 23.78
CA GLY A 641 0.76 -3.01 23.08
C GLY A 641 0.02 -1.97 23.92
N ARG A 642 0.52 -1.63 25.11
CA ARG A 642 0.00 -0.55 25.99
C ARG A 642 0.50 0.83 25.53
N ILE A 643 0.01 1.27 24.38
CA ILE A 643 0.46 2.50 23.71
C ILE A 643 0.24 3.75 24.57
N ASP A 644 -0.88 3.83 25.28
CA ASP A 644 -1.21 4.96 26.15
C ASP A 644 -0.16 5.11 27.28
N ASP A 645 0.31 3.98 27.83
CA ASP A 645 1.34 3.96 28.87
C ASP A 645 2.73 4.27 28.30
N ALA A 646 3.02 3.79 27.08
CA ALA A 646 4.27 4.10 26.39
C ALA A 646 4.39 5.59 26.08
N LEU A 647 3.32 6.21 25.55
CA LEU A 647 3.28 7.65 25.28
C LEU A 647 3.33 8.47 26.57
N ARG A 648 2.67 8.03 27.64
CA ARG A 648 2.76 8.68 28.95
C ARG A 648 4.16 8.64 29.52
N ALA A 649 4.88 7.52 29.39
CA ALA A 649 6.27 7.41 29.78
C ALA A 649 7.17 8.37 28.98
N LEU A 650 6.90 8.54 27.68
CA LEU A 650 7.66 9.44 26.79
C LEU A 650 7.22 10.90 26.85
N ALA A 651 6.14 11.25 27.56
CA ALA A 651 5.61 12.60 27.60
C ALA A 651 6.66 13.68 27.99
N PRO A 652 7.57 13.44 28.97
CA PRO A 652 8.62 14.41 29.30
C PRO A 652 9.63 14.67 28.18
N SER A 653 9.73 13.75 27.21
CA SER A 653 10.64 13.84 26.06
C SER A 653 9.89 14.00 24.73
N THR A 654 8.61 14.38 24.80
CA THR A 654 7.76 14.60 23.62
C THR A 654 7.63 16.10 23.33
N ILE A 655 7.81 16.48 22.06
CA ILE A 655 7.64 17.84 21.55
C ILE A 655 6.48 17.83 20.55
N GLU A 656 5.41 18.56 20.88
CA GLU A 656 4.33 18.82 19.92
C GLU A 656 4.72 19.99 19.00
N ALA A 657 4.98 19.68 17.73
CA ALA A 657 5.36 20.66 16.73
C ALA A 657 4.18 21.53 16.31
N ARG A 658 4.18 22.80 16.73
CA ARG A 658 3.22 23.82 16.26
C ARG A 658 3.35 24.11 14.75
N GLY A 659 4.54 23.90 14.18
CA GLY A 659 4.90 24.08 12.76
C GLY A 659 5.30 22.76 12.07
N ASP A 660 6.16 22.79 11.05
CA ASP A 660 6.61 21.57 10.38
C ASP A 660 7.47 20.70 11.30
N SER A 661 7.02 19.47 11.56
CA SER A 661 7.73 18.51 12.42
C SER A 661 9.14 18.19 11.90
N ALA A 662 9.37 18.29 10.59
CA ALA A 662 10.69 18.09 10.00
C ALA A 662 11.68 19.21 10.39
N ILE A 663 11.22 20.46 10.42
CA ILE A 663 12.03 21.61 10.81
C ILE A 663 12.37 21.52 12.30
N VAL A 664 11.38 21.26 13.16
CA VAL A 664 11.60 21.09 14.61
C VAL A 664 12.59 19.96 14.89
N ALA A 665 12.55 18.87 14.12
CA ALA A 665 13.50 17.78 14.23
C ALA A 665 14.91 18.17 13.81
N ALA A 666 15.04 18.89 12.70
CA ALA A 666 16.32 19.41 12.23
C ALA A 666 16.92 20.39 13.25
N GLU A 667 16.16 21.37 13.73
CA GLU A 667 16.59 22.32 14.76
C GLU A 667 17.02 21.62 16.04
N LYS A 668 16.24 20.64 16.51
CA LYS A 668 16.60 19.86 17.70
C LYS A 668 17.91 19.13 17.51
N TRP A 669 18.14 18.51 16.36
CA TRP A 669 19.40 17.82 16.07
C TRP A 669 20.57 18.79 15.91
N LEU A 670 20.36 19.92 15.23
CA LEU A 670 21.36 20.98 15.05
C LEU A 670 21.72 21.69 16.36
N SER A 671 20.83 21.71 17.36
CA SER A 671 21.14 22.23 18.69
C SER A 671 22.13 21.38 19.48
N LEU A 672 22.37 20.14 19.06
CA LEU A 672 23.33 19.23 19.70
C LEU A 672 24.77 19.57 19.30
N SER A 673 25.71 19.25 20.18
CA SER A 673 27.15 19.29 19.86
C SER A 673 27.50 18.30 18.75
N PRO A 674 28.58 18.49 17.96
CA PRO A 674 29.00 17.53 16.95
C PRO A 674 29.18 16.09 17.48
N ALA A 675 29.74 15.95 18.69
CA ALA A 675 29.91 14.66 19.35
C ALA A 675 28.57 13.99 19.70
N ASP A 676 27.59 14.76 20.18
CA ASP A 676 26.25 14.25 20.47
C ASP A 676 25.47 13.92 19.19
N ARG A 677 25.67 14.69 18.12
CA ARG A 677 25.06 14.45 16.81
C ARG A 677 25.49 13.13 16.22
N ASP A 678 26.76 12.74 16.35
CA ASP A 678 27.25 11.46 15.86
C ASP A 678 26.68 10.27 16.65
N ARG A 679 26.24 10.49 17.90
CA ARG A 679 25.55 9.49 18.73
C ARG A 679 24.03 9.56 18.63
N THR A 680 23.47 10.52 17.89
CA THR A 680 22.03 10.77 17.80
C THR A 680 21.51 10.56 16.37
N SER A 681 20.69 9.53 16.19
CA SER A 681 20.03 9.25 14.90
C SER A 681 18.64 9.90 14.80
N ILE A 682 18.27 10.40 13.62
CA ILE A 682 16.91 10.89 13.36
C ILE A 682 16.10 9.79 12.66
N TYR A 683 14.93 9.46 13.21
CA TYR A 683 13.99 8.49 12.65
C TYR A 683 12.73 9.20 12.19
N ALA A 684 12.37 9.04 10.92
CA ALA A 684 11.12 9.53 10.37
C ALA A 684 10.20 8.35 10.00
N SER A 685 8.90 8.48 10.22
CA SER A 685 7.92 7.44 9.88
C SER A 685 7.91 7.10 8.37
N GLY A 686 8.00 8.11 7.49
CA GLY A 686 7.85 7.95 6.04
C GLY A 686 8.97 8.54 5.16
N ARG A 687 8.94 8.22 3.86
CA ARG A 687 9.91 8.73 2.86
C ARG A 687 9.81 10.24 2.65
N ALA A 688 8.59 10.78 2.64
CA ALA A 688 8.34 12.21 2.45
C ALA A 688 8.90 12.99 3.64
N LEU A 689 8.49 12.62 4.86
CA LEU A 689 8.99 13.22 6.09
C LEU A 689 10.52 13.09 6.23
N ARG A 690 11.10 11.92 5.93
CA ARG A 690 12.56 11.74 5.89
C ARG A 690 13.26 12.70 4.93
N SER A 691 12.68 12.90 3.73
CA SER A 691 13.26 13.81 2.74
C SER A 691 13.19 15.27 3.22
N ALA A 692 12.08 15.67 3.83
CA ALA A 692 11.92 17.00 4.42
C ALA A 692 12.92 17.23 5.57
N VAL A 693 13.08 16.26 6.48
CA VAL A 693 14.07 16.32 7.57
C VAL A 693 15.49 16.43 7.00
N ASN A 694 15.84 15.62 6.01
CA ASN A 694 17.16 15.65 5.39
C ASN A 694 17.47 17.02 4.77
N GLU A 695 16.51 17.59 4.02
CA GLU A 695 16.65 18.89 3.38
C GLU A 695 16.75 20.01 4.44
N ALA A 696 15.97 19.94 5.52
CA ALA A 696 16.04 20.88 6.64
C ALA A 696 17.39 20.81 7.39
N VAL A 697 17.91 19.62 7.67
CA VAL A 697 19.24 19.44 8.28
C VAL A 697 20.35 19.99 7.39
N GLN A 698 20.34 19.69 6.10
CA GLN A 698 21.34 20.22 5.16
C GLN A 698 21.32 21.75 5.11
N ARG A 699 20.13 22.37 5.06
CA ARG A 699 19.98 23.83 5.09
C ARG A 699 20.56 24.43 6.37
N GLY A 700 20.27 23.83 7.53
CA GLY A 700 20.80 24.29 8.80
C GLY A 700 22.32 24.14 8.93
N LEU A 701 22.88 23.00 8.53
CA LEU A 701 24.34 22.80 8.50
C LEU A 701 25.03 23.81 7.57
N LYS A 702 24.43 24.10 6.41
CA LYS A 702 24.93 25.14 5.51
C LYS A 702 24.88 26.52 6.15
N ALA A 703 23.78 26.88 6.81
CA ALA A 703 23.63 28.16 7.48
C ALA A 703 24.62 28.35 8.64
N ASN A 704 24.97 27.27 9.34
CA ASN A 704 25.98 27.26 10.39
C ASN A 704 27.43 27.27 9.87
N GLY A 705 27.65 27.20 8.54
CA GLY A 705 28.99 27.10 7.96
C GLY A 705 29.69 25.75 8.18
N GLU A 706 28.94 24.71 8.57
CA GLU A 706 29.47 23.37 8.86
C GLU A 706 29.63 22.50 7.61
N LEU A 707 29.14 22.95 6.46
CA LEU A 707 29.32 22.31 5.15
C LEU A 707 30.33 23.09 4.31
N GLY A 708 31.01 22.39 3.41
CA GLY A 708 32.04 22.96 2.55
C GLY A 708 31.49 24.00 1.55
N PRO A 709 32.37 24.88 1.01
CA PRO A 709 31.97 26.00 0.17
C PRO A 709 31.48 25.57 -1.24
N ARG A 710 31.84 24.36 -1.68
CA ARG A 710 31.46 23.85 -2.99
C ARG A 710 30.17 23.04 -2.91
N SER A 711 29.23 23.39 -3.78
CA SER A 711 27.97 22.66 -3.98
C SER A 711 27.84 22.18 -5.41
N GLY A 712 27.02 21.15 -5.61
CA GLY A 712 26.68 20.58 -6.90
C GLY A 712 25.21 20.23 -6.95
N ARG A 713 24.66 20.19 -8.17
CA ARG A 713 23.27 19.76 -8.41
C ARG A 713 23.28 18.51 -9.26
N LEU A 714 22.73 17.43 -8.71
CA LEU A 714 22.58 16.15 -9.39
C LEU A 714 21.11 15.92 -9.77
N THR A 715 20.89 15.07 -10.77
CA THR A 715 19.57 14.51 -11.06
C THR A 715 19.60 13.03 -10.69
N VAL A 716 18.89 12.68 -9.62
CA VAL A 716 18.84 11.32 -9.08
C VAL A 716 17.53 10.63 -9.42
N HIS A 717 17.55 9.30 -9.38
CA HIS A 717 16.38 8.46 -9.62
C HIS A 717 15.67 8.17 -8.30
N SER A 718 14.46 8.68 -8.15
CA SER A 718 13.55 8.34 -7.05
C SER A 718 12.62 7.23 -7.49
N ARG A 719 12.63 6.09 -6.79
CA ARG A 719 11.80 4.92 -7.16
C ARG A 719 10.31 5.23 -6.98
N VAL A 720 9.51 4.99 -8.02
CA VAL A 720 8.05 5.05 -7.96
C VAL A 720 7.53 3.74 -7.40
N ASN A 721 6.72 3.80 -6.35
CA ASN A 721 6.24 2.61 -5.64
C ASN A 721 4.96 2.02 -6.27
N VAL A 722 5.13 1.37 -7.41
CA VAL A 722 4.06 0.71 -8.18
C VAL A 722 4.17 -0.81 -8.08
N THR A 723 3.02 -1.48 -8.09
CA THR A 723 2.90 -2.93 -8.17
C THR A 723 3.21 -3.43 -9.58
N HIS A 724 3.51 -4.73 -9.71
CA HIS A 724 3.73 -5.37 -11.01
C HIS A 724 2.49 -5.25 -11.90
N GLU A 725 1.31 -5.40 -11.30
CA GLU A 725 0.04 -5.26 -12.03
C GLU A 725 -0.19 -3.83 -12.53
N GLU A 726 0.16 -2.79 -11.75
CA GLU A 726 0.06 -1.39 -12.20
C GLU A 726 0.98 -1.08 -13.38
N LEU A 727 2.17 -1.69 -13.46
CA LEU A 727 3.08 -1.51 -14.60
C LEU A 727 2.46 -1.97 -15.93
N ARG A 728 1.37 -2.75 -15.92
CA ARG A 728 0.67 -3.18 -17.14
C ARG A 728 -0.20 -2.08 -17.77
N TYR A 729 -0.40 -0.97 -17.05
CA TYR A 729 -1.32 0.09 -17.43
C TYR A 729 -0.60 1.38 -17.80
N LEU A 730 -1.01 2.02 -18.91
CA LEU A 730 -0.39 3.26 -19.42
C LEU A 730 -0.46 4.41 -18.43
N ARG A 731 -1.52 4.50 -17.61
CA ARG A 731 -1.71 5.57 -16.61
C ARG A 731 -0.60 5.63 -15.56
N THR A 732 0.15 4.54 -15.39
CA THR A 732 1.26 4.43 -14.45
C THR A 732 2.48 5.22 -14.92
N TYR A 733 2.57 5.52 -16.22
CA TYR A 733 3.70 6.19 -16.84
C TYR A 733 3.39 7.65 -17.14
N GLN A 734 4.42 8.49 -17.07
CA GLN A 734 4.38 9.89 -17.49
C GLN A 734 5.65 10.24 -18.28
N PRO A 735 5.56 11.17 -19.24
CA PRO A 735 6.75 11.72 -19.89
C PRO A 735 7.80 12.20 -18.87
N GLY A 736 9.07 11.90 -19.12
CA GLY A 736 10.21 12.22 -18.25
C GLY A 736 10.54 11.16 -17.19
N MET A 737 9.66 10.20 -16.92
CA MET A 737 9.97 9.05 -16.06
C MET A 737 11.04 8.15 -16.70
N VAL A 738 11.77 7.41 -15.87
CA VAL A 738 12.82 6.47 -16.29
C VAL A 738 12.39 5.05 -15.97
N LEU A 739 12.30 4.21 -17.01
CA LEU A 739 12.06 2.78 -16.90
C LEU A 739 13.40 2.04 -16.99
N ASN A 740 13.76 1.32 -15.94
CA ASN A 740 14.95 0.48 -15.88
C ASN A 740 14.60 -0.99 -16.15
N PHE A 741 15.34 -1.60 -17.06
CA PHE A 741 15.33 -3.03 -17.33
C PHE A 741 16.60 -3.66 -16.74
N ARG A 742 16.45 -4.53 -15.75
CA ARG A 742 17.57 -5.24 -15.08
C ARG A 742 18.10 -6.42 -15.91
N SER A 743 17.27 -6.96 -16.79
CA SER A 743 17.59 -8.01 -17.75
C SER A 743 16.97 -7.69 -19.11
N ARG A 744 17.40 -8.41 -20.16
CA ARG A 744 16.87 -8.24 -21.52
C ARG A 744 15.40 -8.69 -21.57
N ASP A 745 14.53 -7.85 -22.13
CA ASP A 745 13.19 -8.26 -22.53
C ASP A 745 13.23 -8.69 -24.00
N SER A 746 13.33 -10.01 -24.21
CA SER A 746 13.34 -10.60 -25.55
C SER A 746 12.01 -10.42 -26.28
N THR A 747 10.89 -10.39 -25.56
CA THR A 747 9.54 -10.32 -26.13
C THR A 747 9.25 -8.96 -26.77
N GLN A 748 9.79 -7.89 -26.19
CA GLN A 748 9.62 -6.53 -26.68
C GLN A 748 10.92 -5.93 -27.25
N LYS A 749 11.95 -6.76 -27.43
CA LYS A 749 13.26 -6.40 -28.02
C LYS A 749 13.95 -5.23 -27.30
N LEU A 750 13.88 -5.21 -25.97
CA LEU A 750 14.53 -4.19 -25.14
C LEU A 750 15.74 -4.81 -24.43
N SER A 751 16.88 -4.12 -24.51
CA SER A 751 18.09 -4.52 -23.80
C SER A 751 18.04 -4.08 -22.34
N LYS A 752 18.93 -4.67 -21.52
CA LYS A 752 19.18 -4.18 -20.15
C LYS A 752 19.62 -2.71 -20.18
N GLY A 753 19.04 -1.85 -19.34
CA GLY A 753 19.42 -0.45 -19.26
C GLY A 753 18.31 0.49 -18.79
N ASP A 754 18.61 1.79 -18.78
CA ASP A 754 17.66 2.85 -18.48
C ASP A 754 17.06 3.41 -19.78
N TYR A 755 15.75 3.61 -19.77
CA TYR A 755 14.99 4.22 -20.86
C TYR A 755 14.14 5.37 -20.31
N THR A 756 14.13 6.51 -20.99
CA THR A 756 13.28 7.65 -20.62
C THR A 756 11.96 7.57 -21.37
N VAL A 757 10.83 7.73 -20.68
CA VAL A 757 9.52 7.83 -21.33
C VAL A 757 9.43 9.20 -22.02
N LYS A 758 9.37 9.21 -23.35
CA LYS A 758 9.31 10.43 -24.15
C LYS A 758 7.88 10.87 -24.39
N THR A 759 7.06 9.96 -24.93
CA THR A 759 5.63 10.20 -25.20
C THR A 759 4.82 8.94 -24.93
N ILE A 760 3.52 9.13 -24.74
CA ILE A 760 2.53 8.07 -24.55
C ILE A 760 1.56 8.13 -25.73
N ASP A 761 1.54 7.08 -26.55
CA ASP A 761 0.59 6.94 -27.65
C ASP A 761 -0.66 6.22 -27.12
N HIS A 762 -1.68 6.99 -26.74
CA HIS A 762 -2.94 6.47 -26.22
C HIS A 762 -3.75 5.69 -27.28
N ALA A 763 -3.66 6.09 -28.56
CA ALA A 763 -4.36 5.43 -29.65
C ALA A 763 -3.80 4.02 -29.91
N ARG A 764 -2.47 3.88 -29.94
CA ARG A 764 -1.76 2.59 -30.13
C ARG A 764 -1.49 1.84 -28.83
N LYS A 765 -1.81 2.46 -27.68
CA LYS A 765 -1.59 1.94 -26.33
C LYS A 765 -0.12 1.59 -26.06
N GLN A 766 0.81 2.45 -26.45
CA GLN A 766 2.26 2.20 -26.39
C GLN A 766 3.02 3.38 -25.80
N LEU A 767 4.16 3.09 -25.17
CA LEU A 767 5.15 4.08 -24.77
C LEU A 767 6.21 4.22 -25.85
N VAL A 768 6.61 5.46 -26.13
CA VAL A 768 7.84 5.76 -26.85
C VAL A 768 8.93 6.00 -25.83
N LEU A 769 9.88 5.09 -25.79
CA LEU A 769 11.03 5.07 -24.89
C LEU A 769 12.27 5.58 -25.62
N GLU A 770 13.10 6.35 -24.94
CA GLU A 770 14.38 6.85 -25.45
C GLU A 770 15.52 6.21 -24.65
N ASP A 771 16.43 5.52 -25.35
CA ASP A 771 17.62 4.93 -24.74
C ASP A 771 18.71 5.97 -24.47
N ARG A 772 19.81 5.56 -23.81
CA ARG A 772 20.93 6.45 -23.49
C ARG A 772 21.66 7.03 -24.71
N LYS A 773 21.53 6.43 -25.89
CA LYS A 773 22.12 6.88 -27.16
C LYS A 773 21.15 7.76 -27.96
N GLY A 774 19.98 8.10 -27.41
CA GLY A 774 18.91 8.84 -28.10
C GLY A 774 18.05 7.97 -29.03
N GLY A 775 18.25 6.65 -29.03
CA GLY A 775 17.49 5.71 -29.84
C GLY A 775 16.06 5.55 -29.33
N LEU A 776 15.08 5.71 -30.22
CA LEU A 776 13.67 5.49 -29.89
C LEU A 776 13.32 4.00 -29.95
N ARG A 777 12.56 3.54 -28.97
CA ARG A 777 12.05 2.17 -28.82
C ARG A 777 10.58 2.23 -28.44
N LYS A 778 9.81 1.23 -28.89
CA LYS A 778 8.39 1.10 -28.53
C LYS A 778 8.24 0.04 -27.45
N PHE A 779 7.39 0.33 -26.48
CA PHE A 779 7.05 -0.60 -25.41
C PHE A 779 5.55 -0.64 -25.21
N ASN A 780 4.97 -1.83 -25.13
CA ASN A 780 3.57 -2.02 -24.82
C ASN A 780 3.43 -2.61 -23.41
N PRO A 781 3.02 -1.81 -22.42
CA PRO A 781 2.87 -2.30 -21.05
C PRO A 781 1.85 -3.44 -20.91
N ALA A 782 0.81 -3.47 -21.75
CA ALA A 782 -0.23 -4.50 -21.68
C ALA A 782 0.27 -5.91 -22.10
N ARG A 783 1.46 -6.01 -22.73
CA ARG A 783 2.10 -7.29 -23.08
C ARG A 783 2.88 -7.92 -21.93
N LEU A 784 3.04 -7.22 -20.81
CA LEU A 784 3.57 -7.80 -19.58
C LEU A 784 2.59 -8.87 -19.07
N ARG A 785 3.14 -10.02 -18.65
CA ARG A 785 2.35 -11.19 -18.26
C ARG A 785 1.61 -10.89 -16.94
N PRO A 786 0.28 -11.12 -16.85
CA PRO A 786 -0.43 -11.02 -15.58
C PRO A 786 0.15 -11.97 -14.54
N GLY A 787 0.32 -11.50 -13.30
CA GLY A 787 0.77 -12.34 -12.17
C GLY A 787 2.22 -12.82 -12.22
N ALA A 788 2.98 -12.52 -13.28
CA ALA A 788 4.40 -12.85 -13.33
C ALA A 788 5.22 -11.91 -12.43
N ASP A 789 6.26 -12.45 -11.79
CA ASP A 789 7.27 -11.63 -11.12
C ASP A 789 8.09 -10.87 -12.18
N ASP A 790 7.70 -9.62 -12.42
CA ASP A 790 8.41 -8.68 -13.27
C ASP A 790 9.41 -7.82 -12.46
N SER A 791 10.04 -8.38 -11.42
CA SER A 791 11.13 -7.78 -10.63
C SER A 791 12.31 -7.26 -11.47
N ARG A 792 12.38 -7.63 -12.75
CA ARG A 792 13.28 -7.09 -13.77
C ARG A 792 12.99 -5.64 -14.18
N LEU A 793 11.79 -5.12 -13.91
CA LEU A 793 11.38 -3.75 -14.23
C LEU A 793 11.38 -2.86 -13.00
N SER A 794 11.78 -1.61 -13.17
CA SER A 794 11.63 -0.59 -12.12
C SER A 794 11.37 0.78 -12.73
N LEU A 795 10.39 1.49 -12.20
CA LEU A 795 10.02 2.82 -12.62
C LEU A 795 10.59 3.87 -11.66
N PHE A 796 11.15 4.94 -12.20
CA PHE A 796 11.76 6.03 -11.45
C PHE A 796 11.28 7.38 -11.96
N GLU A 797 11.15 8.32 -11.03
CA GLU A 797 11.05 9.75 -11.31
C GLU A 797 12.43 10.39 -11.16
N ARG A 798 12.69 11.42 -11.97
CA ARG A 798 13.91 12.22 -11.85
C ARG A 798 13.69 13.30 -10.77
N LYS A 799 14.48 13.25 -9.70
CA LYS A 799 14.48 14.24 -8.61
C LYS A 799 15.78 15.05 -8.65
N PRO A 800 15.73 16.40 -8.60
CA PRO A 800 16.94 17.18 -8.36
C PRO A 800 17.44 16.96 -6.94
N LEU A 801 18.75 16.77 -6.78
CA LEU A 801 19.41 16.64 -5.48
C LEU A 801 20.52 17.68 -5.37
N SER A 802 20.46 18.52 -4.34
CA SER A 802 21.56 19.40 -3.98
C SER A 802 22.55 18.65 -3.11
N ILE A 803 23.83 18.70 -3.47
CA ILE A 803 24.93 18.11 -2.72
C ILE A 803 25.97 19.18 -2.38
N ILE A 804 26.59 19.06 -1.22
CA ILE A 804 27.58 19.99 -0.68
C ILE A 804 28.73 19.15 -0.10
N GLY A 805 29.97 19.66 -0.17
CA GLY A 805 31.09 19.03 0.54
C GLY A 805 30.76 18.86 2.03
N GLY A 806 31.00 17.67 2.58
CA GLY A 806 30.65 17.29 3.95
C GLY A 806 29.31 16.56 4.11
N ASP A 807 28.46 16.51 3.08
CA ASP A 807 27.12 15.90 3.20
C ASP A 807 27.17 14.40 3.53
N LYS A 808 26.27 13.96 4.42
CA LYS A 808 25.96 12.54 4.62
C LYS A 808 24.95 12.07 3.56
N ILE A 809 25.33 11.09 2.75
CA ILE A 809 24.51 10.49 1.69
C ILE A 809 24.31 8.99 1.93
N ARG A 810 23.35 8.41 1.22
CA ARG A 810 23.14 6.96 1.14
C ARG A 810 22.97 6.53 -0.31
N TRP A 811 23.32 5.29 -0.58
CA TRP A 811 23.04 4.68 -1.87
C TRP A 811 21.59 4.20 -1.95
N THR A 812 21.00 4.31 -3.14
CA THR A 812 19.62 3.86 -3.42
C THR A 812 19.56 2.61 -4.30
N ASP A 813 20.72 2.11 -4.73
CA ASP A 813 20.87 0.89 -5.52
C ASP A 813 22.28 0.30 -5.30
N ASN A 814 22.50 -0.94 -5.73
CA ASN A 814 23.77 -1.65 -5.54
C ASN A 814 24.76 -1.41 -6.70
N ASP A 815 26.04 -1.36 -6.37
CA ASP A 815 27.19 -1.59 -7.25
C ASP A 815 28.14 -2.60 -6.59
N HIS A 816 27.89 -3.88 -6.90
CA HIS A 816 28.66 -5.00 -6.34
C HIS A 816 30.14 -4.97 -6.70
N LYS A 817 30.53 -4.36 -7.83
CA LYS A 817 31.94 -4.33 -8.27
C LYS A 817 32.78 -3.44 -7.37
N ARG A 818 32.19 -2.35 -6.89
CA ARG A 818 32.86 -1.35 -6.05
C ARG A 818 32.53 -1.48 -4.56
N GLY A 819 31.67 -2.44 -4.21
CA GLY A 819 31.22 -2.65 -2.82
C GLY A 819 30.28 -1.57 -2.31
N LEU A 820 29.55 -0.87 -3.20
CA LEU A 820 28.57 0.14 -2.79
C LEU A 820 27.20 -0.53 -2.70
N PHE A 821 26.61 -0.59 -1.52
CA PHE A 821 25.36 -1.31 -1.31
C PHE A 821 24.20 -0.36 -1.03
N ASN A 822 23.01 -0.69 -1.54
CA ASN A 822 21.78 0.03 -1.28
C ASN A 822 21.55 0.16 0.24
N ALA A 823 21.13 1.35 0.66
CA ALA A 823 20.94 1.80 2.03
C ALA A 823 22.23 2.02 2.86
N ASP A 824 23.41 1.65 2.34
CA ASP A 824 24.69 1.99 2.99
C ASP A 824 24.98 3.49 2.90
N GLN A 825 25.65 4.03 3.91
CA GLN A 825 25.95 5.45 4.06
C GLN A 825 27.34 5.80 3.51
N ALA A 826 27.50 7.03 3.05
CA ALA A 826 28.77 7.61 2.63
C ALA A 826 28.80 9.11 2.93
N ARG A 827 29.98 9.70 2.94
CA ARG A 827 30.19 11.15 3.10
C ARG A 827 30.74 11.75 1.82
N ILE A 828 30.25 12.91 1.41
CA ILE A 828 30.86 13.67 0.30
C ILE A 828 32.09 14.39 0.84
N VAL A 829 33.27 14.04 0.34
CA VAL A 829 34.53 14.68 0.76
C VAL A 829 34.76 15.95 -0.05
N ALA A 830 34.61 15.88 -1.38
CA ALA A 830 34.84 17.01 -2.27
C ALA A 830 34.00 16.93 -3.55
N ILE A 831 33.71 18.10 -4.10
CA ILE A 831 33.06 18.27 -5.41
C ILE A 831 33.98 19.13 -6.27
N ASP A 832 34.33 18.66 -7.45
CA ASP A 832 35.26 19.34 -8.36
C ASP A 832 34.91 19.12 -9.85
N ALA A 833 35.75 19.63 -10.75
CA ALA A 833 35.57 19.46 -12.19
C ALA A 833 35.64 18.00 -12.65
N LYS A 834 36.41 17.14 -11.97
CA LYS A 834 36.59 15.71 -12.29
C LYS A 834 35.41 14.87 -11.81
N GLY A 835 34.72 15.26 -10.73
CA GLY A 835 33.52 14.58 -10.25
C GLY A 835 33.22 14.80 -8.76
N VAL A 836 32.67 13.77 -8.12
CA VAL A 836 32.35 13.76 -6.68
C VAL A 836 33.23 12.73 -5.97
N LEU A 837 34.01 13.18 -4.99
CA LEU A 837 34.78 12.30 -4.11
C LEU A 837 33.92 11.93 -2.90
N VAL A 838 33.75 10.64 -2.64
CA VAL A 838 32.98 10.13 -1.50
C VAL A 838 33.84 9.22 -0.63
N GLU A 839 33.63 9.29 0.67
CA GLU A 839 34.15 8.34 1.65
C GLU A 839 33.03 7.34 1.99
N THR A 840 33.28 6.06 1.74
CA THR A 840 32.33 4.98 2.05
C THR A 840 32.26 4.71 3.56
N SER A 841 31.24 3.98 4.02
CA SER A 841 31.10 3.55 5.41
C SER A 841 32.32 2.78 5.95
N GLY A 842 33.07 2.11 5.07
CA GLY A 842 34.33 1.42 5.40
C GLY A 842 35.57 2.32 5.38
N GLY A 843 35.44 3.64 5.30
CA GLY A 843 36.56 4.59 5.27
C GLY A 843 37.32 4.66 3.94
N LYS A 844 36.86 3.96 2.91
CA LYS A 844 37.48 3.99 1.58
C LYS A 844 37.00 5.21 0.80
N GLU A 845 37.93 6.02 0.31
CA GLU A 845 37.64 7.09 -0.65
C GLU A 845 37.45 6.55 -2.07
N LEU A 846 36.42 7.04 -2.75
CA LEU A 846 36.08 6.68 -4.12
C LEU A 846 35.68 7.94 -4.90
N ARG A 847 36.35 8.19 -6.03
CA ARG A 847 35.96 9.27 -6.94
C ARG A 847 34.95 8.76 -7.97
N LEU A 848 33.79 9.39 -8.00
CA LEU A 848 32.75 9.19 -9.01
C LEU A 848 32.88 10.25 -10.10
N SER A 849 33.32 9.83 -11.29
CA SER A 849 33.48 10.72 -12.45
C SER A 849 32.13 11.26 -12.95
N ARG A 850 32.16 12.37 -13.69
CA ARG A 850 30.97 12.89 -14.38
C ARG A 850 30.34 11.80 -15.26
N GLY A 851 29.06 11.50 -15.02
CA GLY A 851 28.32 10.45 -15.75
C GLY A 851 28.31 9.08 -15.08
N ASP A 852 28.99 8.89 -13.93
CA ASP A 852 28.91 7.65 -13.17
C ASP A 852 27.45 7.30 -12.82
N PRO A 853 26.98 6.06 -13.07
CA PRO A 853 25.62 5.65 -12.74
C PRO A 853 25.24 5.84 -11.28
N MET A 854 26.19 5.75 -10.34
CA MET A 854 25.94 5.90 -8.91
C MET A 854 25.61 7.34 -8.52
N LEU A 855 26.00 8.35 -9.31
CA LEU A 855 25.57 9.74 -9.12
C LEU A 855 24.05 9.92 -9.29
N LYS A 856 23.38 8.97 -9.96
CA LYS A 856 21.91 8.95 -10.09
C LYS A 856 21.24 8.12 -9.00
N ARG A 857 22.01 7.42 -8.16
CA ARG A 857 21.54 6.39 -7.22
C ARG A 857 21.92 6.73 -5.78
N MET A 858 21.68 7.99 -5.40
CA MET A 858 21.99 8.50 -4.07
C MET A 858 20.89 9.45 -3.57
N ASP A 859 20.85 9.62 -2.27
CA ASP A 859 19.94 10.53 -1.56
C ASP A 859 20.63 10.97 -0.26
N LEU A 860 20.15 12.05 0.38
CA LEU A 860 20.67 12.48 1.69
C LEU A 860 20.35 11.42 2.77
N ALA A 861 21.19 11.38 3.81
CA ALA A 861 21.16 10.33 4.84
C ALA A 861 21.25 10.85 6.28
N TYR A 862 20.78 12.07 6.57
CA TYR A 862 20.69 12.59 7.93
C TYR A 862 19.61 11.88 8.77
N ALA A 863 18.52 11.44 8.12
CA ALA A 863 17.42 10.71 8.73
C ALA A 863 17.20 9.33 8.09
N LEU A 864 16.73 8.39 8.91
CA LEU A 864 16.38 7.02 8.55
C LEU A 864 14.85 6.84 8.63
N ASN A 865 14.30 5.91 7.85
CA ASN A 865 12.92 5.47 8.06
C ASN A 865 12.85 4.23 8.96
N ALA A 866 11.67 3.89 9.50
CA ALA A 866 11.52 2.78 10.44
C ALA A 866 11.96 1.41 9.86
N HIS A 867 11.63 1.11 8.59
CA HIS A 867 12.07 -0.13 7.94
C HIS A 867 13.60 -0.21 7.79
N MET A 868 14.27 0.91 7.51
CA MET A 868 15.74 0.98 7.43
C MET A 868 16.39 0.94 8.81
N ALA A 869 15.71 1.50 9.82
CA ALA A 869 16.11 1.36 11.22
C ALA A 869 16.03 -0.10 11.70
N GLN A 870 15.30 -0.94 10.97
CA GLN A 870 15.37 -2.40 10.94
C GLN A 870 16.70 -3.00 11.39
N GLY A 871 16.85 -3.58 12.59
CA GLY A 871 18.12 -4.18 13.05
C GLY A 871 19.23 -3.18 13.48
N LEU A 872 19.13 -1.88 13.18
CA LEU A 872 20.10 -0.87 13.62
C LEU A 872 19.98 -0.61 15.13
N THR A 873 21.04 -0.06 15.72
CA THR A 873 21.02 0.41 17.11
C THR A 873 21.72 1.77 17.18
N SER A 874 21.12 2.71 17.90
CA SER A 874 21.71 4.02 18.17
C SER A 874 21.66 4.30 19.67
N ASP A 875 22.61 5.11 20.14
CA ASP A 875 22.66 5.49 21.56
C ASP A 875 21.47 6.41 21.87
N ARG A 876 21.33 7.51 21.12
CA ARG A 876 20.22 8.46 21.24
C ARG A 876 19.45 8.59 19.94
N GLY A 877 18.21 9.07 20.01
CA GLY A 877 17.49 9.40 18.79
C GLY A 877 16.41 10.45 18.92
N ILE A 878 16.08 11.02 17.76
CA ILE A 878 14.98 11.94 17.55
C ILE A 878 13.99 11.23 16.62
N ALA A 879 12.83 10.84 17.14
CA ALA A 879 11.77 10.23 16.35
C ALA A 879 10.77 11.29 15.91
N VAL A 880 10.42 11.30 14.63
CA VAL A 880 9.42 12.20 14.06
C VAL A 880 8.27 11.33 13.54
N MET A 881 7.11 11.47 14.16
CA MET A 881 5.90 10.71 13.82
C MET A 881 4.70 11.64 13.68
N ASP A 882 3.96 11.49 12.59
CA ASP A 882 2.84 12.36 12.25
C ASP A 882 1.53 11.58 12.23
N SER A 883 0.52 12.02 12.98
CA SER A 883 -0.79 11.40 13.07
C SER A 883 -1.54 11.37 11.73
N ARG A 884 -1.14 12.19 10.76
CA ARG A 884 -1.72 12.27 9.41
C ARG A 884 -1.18 11.20 8.47
N GLU A 885 -0.01 10.63 8.76
CA GLU A 885 0.52 9.49 8.01
C GLU A 885 -0.18 8.18 8.42
N ARG A 886 -1.50 8.08 8.20
CA ARG A 886 -2.37 7.02 8.73
C ARG A 886 -1.87 5.59 8.54
N ASN A 887 -1.17 5.31 7.45
CA ASN A 887 -0.61 3.98 7.16
C ASN A 887 0.69 3.69 7.94
N LEU A 888 1.42 4.73 8.37
CA LEU A 888 2.71 4.65 9.06
C LEU A 888 2.60 4.98 10.56
N ALA A 889 1.55 5.72 10.97
CA ALA A 889 1.16 5.94 12.36
C ALA A 889 0.48 4.67 12.90
N ASN A 890 1.27 3.62 13.10
CA ASN A 890 0.84 2.30 13.52
C ASN A 890 1.73 1.73 14.63
N ARG A 891 1.25 0.67 15.31
CA ARG A 891 1.95 0.04 16.44
C ARG A 891 3.34 -0.48 16.08
N GLN A 892 3.51 -1.19 14.96
CA GLN A 892 4.80 -1.74 14.56
C GLN A 892 5.87 -0.67 14.29
N THR A 893 5.48 0.42 13.60
CA THR A 893 6.39 1.54 13.29
C THR A 893 6.82 2.24 14.58
N PHE A 894 5.87 2.49 15.49
CA PHE A 894 6.17 3.06 16.80
C PHE A 894 7.11 2.15 17.61
N LEU A 895 6.80 0.85 17.69
CA LEU A 895 7.60 -0.13 18.41
C LEU A 895 9.04 -0.19 17.88
N VAL A 896 9.19 -0.31 16.56
CA VAL A 896 10.52 -0.31 15.93
C VAL A 896 11.24 0.98 16.27
N THR A 897 10.63 2.16 16.11
CA THR A 897 11.31 3.43 16.39
C THR A 897 11.79 3.56 17.84
N VAL A 898 10.98 3.14 18.83
CA VAL A 898 11.36 3.27 20.25
C VAL A 898 12.40 2.22 20.68
N THR A 899 12.40 1.03 20.07
CA THR A 899 13.27 -0.10 20.46
C THR A 899 14.69 -0.06 19.87
N ARG A 900 15.00 0.93 19.01
CA ARG A 900 16.36 1.13 18.45
C ARG A 900 17.31 1.86 19.37
N LEU A 901 16.80 2.42 20.46
CA LEU A 901 17.49 3.39 21.31
C LEU A 901 17.97 2.79 22.62
N ARG A 902 19.15 3.19 23.08
CA ARG A 902 19.79 2.71 24.33
C ARG A 902 19.66 3.72 25.47
N ASP A 903 20.00 4.98 25.18
CA ASP A 903 20.29 6.01 26.18
C ASP A 903 19.23 7.13 26.20
N GLY A 904 18.46 7.35 25.13
CA GLY A 904 17.37 8.32 25.16
C GLY A 904 16.66 8.57 23.84
N LEU A 905 15.43 9.06 23.93
CA LEU A 905 14.53 9.36 22.81
C LEU A 905 13.92 10.76 22.98
N THR A 906 13.96 11.59 21.94
CA THR A 906 13.07 12.75 21.79
C THR A 906 12.01 12.43 20.74
N LEU A 907 10.73 12.48 21.11
CA LEU A 907 9.62 12.20 20.20
C LEU A 907 9.01 13.52 19.71
N ILE A 908 8.96 13.75 18.41
CA ILE A 908 8.38 14.93 17.78
C ILE A 908 7.10 14.51 17.07
N VAL A 909 5.99 15.14 17.43
CA VAL A 909 4.65 14.80 16.94
C VAL A 909 3.91 16.04 16.47
N ASP A 910 2.92 15.86 15.58
CA ASP A 910 1.98 16.93 15.24
C ASP A 910 0.92 17.12 16.34
N ASN A 911 0.45 16.02 16.94
CA ASN A 911 -0.47 16.01 18.07
C ASN A 911 -0.43 14.63 18.76
N ALA A 912 -0.03 14.58 20.02
CA ALA A 912 0.21 13.33 20.75
C ALA A 912 -1.06 12.48 20.88
N GLU A 913 -2.21 13.10 21.16
CA GLU A 913 -3.47 12.36 21.29
C GLU A 913 -3.94 11.74 19.97
N LYS A 914 -3.90 12.51 18.87
CA LYS A 914 -4.28 12.01 17.54
C LYS A 914 -3.33 10.89 17.12
N LEU A 915 -2.03 11.03 17.38
CA LEU A 915 -1.05 9.98 17.12
C LEU A 915 -1.35 8.73 17.95
N GLY A 916 -1.61 8.87 19.25
CA GLY A 916 -1.98 7.75 20.13
C GLY A 916 -3.22 7.00 19.64
N ARG A 917 -4.28 7.73 19.25
CA ARG A 917 -5.48 7.14 18.64
C ARG A 917 -5.17 6.42 17.33
N ALA A 918 -4.34 7.01 16.46
CA ALA A 918 -3.94 6.39 15.20
C ALA A 918 -3.18 5.07 15.42
N ILE A 919 -2.14 5.08 16.26
CA ILE A 919 -1.32 3.91 16.59
C ILE A 919 -2.18 2.80 17.21
N LYS A 920 -3.13 3.13 18.10
CA LYS A 920 -4.03 2.16 18.73
C LYS A 920 -5.00 1.52 17.76
N SER A 921 -5.46 2.28 16.76
CA SER A 921 -6.41 1.79 15.75
C SER A 921 -5.75 1.02 14.60
N ASN A 922 -4.43 1.12 14.45
CA ASN A 922 -3.69 0.52 13.36
C ASN A 922 -2.51 -0.30 13.90
N SER A 923 -2.64 -1.63 13.89
CA SER A 923 -1.56 -2.51 14.33
C SER A 923 -0.33 -2.43 13.42
N GLY A 924 -0.53 -2.19 12.12
CA GLY A 924 0.50 -2.31 11.08
C GLY A 924 0.79 -3.74 10.65
N GLU A 925 0.11 -4.74 11.25
CA GLU A 925 0.33 -6.15 10.96
C GLU A 925 -0.19 -6.53 9.57
N LYS A 926 0.56 -7.39 8.89
CA LYS A 926 0.14 -8.01 7.63
C LYS A 926 -0.99 -9.00 7.87
N ALA A 927 -1.94 -9.03 6.94
CA ALA A 927 -2.98 -10.05 6.96
C ALA A 927 -2.42 -11.42 6.58
N SER A 928 -2.93 -12.49 7.20
CA SER A 928 -2.76 -13.88 6.78
C SER A 928 -4.06 -14.40 6.17
N ALA A 929 -3.96 -15.09 5.05
CA ALA A 929 -5.11 -15.71 4.39
C ALA A 929 -5.73 -16.82 5.26
N LEU A 930 -4.91 -17.68 5.89
CA LEU A 930 -5.35 -18.77 6.75
C LEU A 930 -6.00 -18.27 8.05
N GLU A 931 -5.50 -17.18 8.65
CA GLU A 931 -6.11 -16.57 9.83
C GLU A 931 -7.45 -15.92 9.50
N VAL A 932 -7.48 -15.09 8.45
CA VAL A 932 -8.69 -14.37 8.01
C VAL A 932 -9.82 -15.36 7.70
N THR A 933 -9.50 -16.50 7.09
CA THR A 933 -10.48 -17.55 6.75
C THR A 933 -10.72 -18.57 7.88
N GLN A 934 -10.04 -18.43 9.03
CA GLN A 934 -10.04 -19.37 10.16
C GLN A 934 -9.67 -20.82 9.78
N ARG A 935 -8.78 -20.99 8.80
CA ARG A 935 -8.29 -22.29 8.31
C ARG A 935 -6.95 -22.72 8.89
N LEU A 936 -6.30 -21.86 9.68
CA LEU A 936 -4.97 -22.13 10.25
C LEU A 936 -4.90 -23.46 11.03
N LYS A 937 -5.84 -23.73 11.93
CA LYS A 937 -5.86 -24.98 12.72
C LYS A 937 -5.98 -26.22 11.81
N ALA A 938 -6.84 -26.15 10.80
CA ALA A 938 -7.04 -27.25 9.85
C ALA A 938 -5.81 -27.45 8.95
N ALA A 939 -5.16 -26.36 8.52
CA ALA A 939 -3.93 -26.43 7.75
C ALA A 939 -2.76 -27.02 8.56
N ALA A 940 -2.63 -26.61 9.84
CA ALA A 940 -1.65 -27.19 10.75
C ALA A 940 -1.93 -28.69 11.01
N ALA A 941 -3.20 -29.07 11.19
CA ALA A 941 -3.60 -30.47 11.37
C ALA A 941 -3.40 -31.33 10.12
N LYS A 942 -3.58 -30.77 8.91
CA LYS A 942 -3.33 -31.50 7.66
C LYS A 942 -1.87 -31.79 7.39
N GLY A 943 -0.96 -30.91 7.83
CA GLY A 943 0.47 -31.25 7.91
C GLY A 943 0.63 -32.51 8.77
N LEU A 944 0.14 -32.43 10.01
CA LEU A 944 0.23 -33.51 11.01
C LEU A 944 -0.44 -34.84 10.58
N SER A 945 -1.42 -34.81 9.65
CA SER A 945 -2.17 -36.01 9.23
C SER A 945 -1.63 -36.68 7.97
N GLN A 946 -0.81 -36.02 7.15
CA GLN A 946 -0.18 -36.67 5.97
C GLN A 946 0.78 -37.82 6.38
N ASP A 947 1.17 -37.89 7.66
CA ASP A 947 1.92 -39.01 8.25
C ASP A 947 1.09 -40.28 8.48
N LYS A 948 -0.26 -40.22 8.54
CA LYS A 948 -1.08 -41.42 8.78
C LYS A 948 -1.38 -42.21 7.51
N ASP A 949 -1.50 -41.55 6.37
CA ASP A 949 -1.85 -42.22 5.10
C ASP A 949 -0.61 -42.76 4.35
N VAL A 950 0.60 -42.36 4.73
CA VAL A 950 1.86 -42.92 4.18
C VAL A 950 2.41 -44.06 5.07
N ALA A 951 2.06 -44.09 6.37
CA ALA A 951 2.48 -45.14 7.28
C ALA A 951 1.62 -46.43 7.26
N SER A 952 0.51 -46.47 6.48
CA SER A 952 -0.34 -47.67 6.36
C SER A 952 -0.39 -48.31 4.97
N ALA A 953 0.43 -47.87 4.02
CA ALA A 953 0.57 -48.57 2.73
C ALA A 953 1.74 -49.56 2.81
N SER A 954 1.51 -50.71 3.45
CA SER A 954 2.36 -51.89 3.24
C SER A 954 2.31 -52.27 1.75
N PRO A 955 3.43 -52.65 1.12
CA PRO A 955 3.41 -53.12 -0.25
C PRO A 955 2.58 -54.40 -0.30
N ALA A 956 1.51 -54.40 -1.11
CA ALA A 956 0.79 -55.61 -1.42
C ALA A 956 1.79 -56.60 -2.03
N SER A 957 1.96 -57.74 -1.36
CA SER A 957 2.73 -58.86 -1.88
C SER A 957 2.09 -59.35 -3.18
N ASP A 958 2.83 -59.29 -4.28
CA ASP A 958 2.46 -59.96 -5.51
C ASP A 958 2.29 -61.47 -5.24
N LYS A 959 1.11 -61.99 -5.56
CA LYS A 959 0.90 -63.44 -5.68
C LYS A 959 1.54 -63.90 -7.00
N PRO A 960 2.16 -65.09 -7.05
CA PRO A 960 2.73 -65.60 -8.29
C PRO A 960 1.60 -65.96 -9.28
N GLU A 961 1.61 -65.32 -10.45
CA GLU A 961 0.77 -65.74 -11.59
C GLU A 961 1.23 -67.12 -12.07
N LEU A 962 0.29 -68.06 -12.06
CA LEU A 962 0.44 -69.37 -12.68
C LEU A 962 0.43 -69.21 -14.20
N THR A 963 1.53 -69.61 -14.83
CA THR A 963 1.64 -69.89 -16.25
C THR A 963 0.58 -70.92 -16.68
N LYS A 964 -0.24 -70.57 -17.67
CA LYS A 964 -0.91 -71.55 -18.53
C LYS A 964 -0.61 -71.23 -20.00
N GLU A 965 -0.13 -72.29 -20.65
CA GLU A 965 0.39 -72.33 -22.00
C GLU A 965 -0.66 -72.08 -23.09
N ARG A 966 -0.10 -71.75 -24.26
CA ARG A 966 -0.65 -71.62 -25.61
C ARG A 966 -1.83 -72.55 -25.94
N VAL A 967 -2.71 -72.07 -26.82
CA VAL A 967 -2.73 -72.42 -28.26
C VAL A 967 -3.85 -71.61 -28.96
N LYS A 968 -3.50 -70.92 -30.05
CA LYS A 968 -4.44 -70.50 -31.11
C LYS A 968 -4.63 -71.67 -32.07
N PRO A 969 -5.77 -71.73 -32.76
CA PRO A 969 -5.70 -71.98 -34.20
C PRO A 969 -6.46 -70.95 -35.03
N PHE A 970 -5.81 -70.59 -36.13
CA PHE A 970 -6.39 -70.44 -37.47
C PHE A 970 -6.96 -69.09 -37.99
N GLU A 971 -6.30 -68.68 -39.08
CA GLU A 971 -6.76 -68.14 -40.38
C GLU A 971 -7.27 -66.69 -40.56
N ILE A 972 -6.30 -65.83 -40.96
CA ILE A 972 -6.14 -65.12 -42.25
C ILE A 972 -7.41 -64.72 -43.03
N GLY A 973 -7.49 -63.42 -43.38
CA GLY A 973 -7.93 -63.02 -44.72
C GLY A 973 -8.65 -61.68 -44.85
N ILE A 974 -7.90 -60.58 -44.84
CA ILE A 974 -7.84 -59.44 -45.82
C ILE A 974 -7.24 -58.23 -45.11
#